data_AF-A0A368LC78-F1
#
_entry.id   AF-A0A368LC78-F1
#
_cell.length_a   1.000
_cell.length_b   1.000
_cell.length_c   1.000
_cell.angle_alpha   90.00
_cell.angle_beta   90.00
_cell.angle_gamma   90.00
#
_symmetry.space_group_name_H-M   'P 1'
#
loop_
_entity.id
_entity.type
_entity.pdbx_description
1 polymer ?
#
loop_
_entity_poly.entity_id
_entity_poly.type
_entity_poly.pdbx_seq_one_letter_code
_entity_poly.pdbx_strand_id
1 'polypeptide(L)'
;MSPEDQTDAPDDAVDESDESGQTEPTPEPSDLTEPTPEPSESQDSDADDDAADEANQLEKVELPQGSTVDPAGTDDPRFASKANAGAMKRGDLTEAEMDRMAMSTGEDLANPGDFEMQASLSGFNPGNIISDHVFYDGSSMSLSQIKSFLNSKVSSCRSGYTCLPDYTQNTKSRSADQYCDGYTGRSGESAAAIIYRVAKSCDINPKALIVILQKEQGLVTHTWPSDWRYTIAMGMACPDTSACDTRYYGFQNQVYSAARQYQVYSKSSYFSWYPVGATSNVRWHPNASCGSAPVYIENKATAALYYYTPYQPNQAALKAGYGTGDSCSAYGNRNFYNYFTDWFGSTHADACTVPSGTRTASKAYVVTASSLNARTAPSTDCSKGITSLSKGDIVQAVRVTESGKWLQVQTNVGKRWVSREYVKYATAGEAACTIVPGSTTAVKVYAVEVSSAVGRGAPRTECAIDRTVLPEGSVAQAINVTADRQWLQVRTGEGIRWVARSDVRYATAPEQQCVGPNGGVKTRSAVYVVDNDTVGVVGPRSTCDVGVAKLAQGVAVRAHGVSGSGDWMWVDTGTGRRWIPTSDIDVATTSEARCLEPRGGVEAASKVYAVRESNTIGRIAPRSDCSDDSTALVSGTVLQAVEVSGSGNWLRVRTGAGERWIARADVRYATAPESLCVAPNGGVSSARLTYRVLTDTTALLGPRDDCGAGIALSAGTVVKAVAISGSRTWLKVATEAGERWVKRADVDYE
;
A
#
# COMPACT_ATOMS: atom_id res chain seq x y z
N MET A 1 34.14 -49.00 -17.08
CA MET A 1 33.20 -49.77 -17.91
C MET A 1 32.58 -48.80 -18.90
N SER A 2 33.17 -48.70 -20.09
CA SER A 2 32.51 -48.28 -21.34
C SER A 2 31.86 -49.55 -21.98
N PRO A 3 31.19 -49.55 -23.15
CA PRO A 3 31.21 -48.60 -24.31
C PRO A 3 30.08 -47.52 -24.24
N GLU A 4 29.97 -46.46 -25.06
CA GLU A 4 30.02 -46.29 -26.54
C GLU A 4 28.82 -46.98 -27.24
N ASP A 5 28.19 -46.52 -28.34
CA ASP A 5 28.17 -45.23 -29.10
C ASP A 5 26.85 -45.20 -29.97
N GLN A 6 26.56 -44.41 -31.02
CA GLN A 6 27.33 -43.49 -31.88
C GLN A 6 26.49 -42.24 -32.31
N THR A 7 26.26 -42.01 -33.61
CA THR A 7 25.84 -40.70 -34.20
C THR A 7 24.88 -40.79 -35.41
N ASP A 8 24.44 -39.63 -35.89
CA ASP A 8 24.05 -39.27 -37.27
C ASP A 8 22.70 -39.74 -37.90
N ALA A 9 22.38 -39.03 -39.00
CA ALA A 9 21.23 -39.12 -39.92
C ALA A 9 21.81 -39.15 -41.38
N PRO A 10 21.08 -38.94 -42.51
CA PRO A 10 19.65 -38.65 -42.73
C PRO A 10 19.00 -39.39 -43.95
N ASP A 11 17.90 -38.81 -44.46
CA ASP A 11 17.35 -38.83 -45.84
C ASP A 11 16.49 -39.99 -46.41
N ASP A 12 15.71 -39.58 -47.43
CA ASP A 12 14.90 -40.32 -48.42
C ASP A 12 13.60 -41.07 -47.97
N ALA A 13 12.46 -40.98 -48.69
CA ALA A 13 12.11 -40.20 -49.90
C ALA A 13 10.57 -40.12 -50.15
N VAL A 14 10.10 -39.01 -50.78
CA VAL A 14 9.21 -38.91 -51.98
C VAL A 14 7.79 -39.60 -51.94
N ASP A 15 6.66 -39.04 -52.42
CA ASP A 15 6.40 -38.12 -53.57
C ASP A 15 5.14 -37.21 -53.44
N GLU A 16 5.02 -36.26 -54.40
CA GLU A 16 3.87 -35.55 -55.04
C GLU A 16 2.40 -35.63 -54.51
N SER A 17 1.52 -34.63 -54.73
CA SER A 17 1.56 -33.44 -55.62
C SER A 17 0.66 -32.23 -55.19
N ASP A 18 1.09 -31.03 -55.59
CA ASP A 18 0.40 -29.89 -56.26
C ASP A 18 -1.16 -29.73 -56.27
N GLU A 19 -1.74 -28.51 -56.37
CA GLU A 19 -1.18 -27.16 -56.54
C GLU A 19 -2.07 -26.01 -55.97
N SER A 20 -1.72 -24.76 -56.31
CA SER A 20 -2.27 -23.48 -55.85
C SER A 20 -3.71 -23.11 -56.29
N GLY A 21 -4.26 -22.03 -55.70
CA GLY A 21 -5.49 -21.38 -56.19
C GLY A 21 -6.10 -20.32 -55.25
N GLN A 22 -5.98 -19.03 -55.58
CA GLN A 22 -6.67 -17.92 -54.89
C GLN A 22 -7.98 -17.55 -55.59
N THR A 23 -9.00 -17.05 -54.85
CA THR A 23 -9.72 -15.76 -55.05
C THR A 23 -11.10 -15.70 -54.35
N GLU A 24 -11.47 -14.52 -53.84
CA GLU A 24 -12.88 -14.07 -53.69
C GLU A 24 -13.32 -13.39 -55.01
N PRO A 25 -14.62 -13.40 -55.37
CA PRO A 25 -15.48 -12.27 -55.02
C PRO A 25 -16.98 -12.59 -54.78
N THR A 26 -17.70 -11.60 -54.22
CA THR A 26 -19.17 -11.54 -54.07
C THR A 26 -19.91 -11.49 -55.42
N PRO A 27 -21.18 -11.95 -55.49
CA PRO A 27 -22.27 -10.97 -55.73
C PRO A 27 -23.62 -11.26 -55.03
N GLU A 28 -24.46 -10.23 -54.96
CA GLU A 28 -25.92 -10.23 -54.64
C GLU A 28 -26.78 -10.15 -55.94
N PRO A 29 -28.14 -10.12 -55.91
CA PRO A 29 -29.12 -10.13 -54.80
C PRO A 29 -29.95 -11.46 -54.81
N SER A 30 -31.26 -11.64 -54.55
CA SER A 30 -32.50 -10.86 -54.27
C SER A 30 -33.60 -11.88 -53.86
N ASP A 31 -34.76 -11.59 -53.25
CA ASP A 31 -35.37 -10.47 -52.49
C ASP A 31 -36.75 -10.98 -51.95
N LEU A 32 -37.39 -10.30 -50.97
CA LEU A 32 -38.83 -9.94 -50.96
C LEU A 32 -39.38 -9.47 -49.59
N THR A 33 -39.85 -8.21 -49.57
CA THR A 33 -40.99 -7.64 -48.80
C THR A 33 -40.97 -7.57 -47.25
N GLU A 34 -40.74 -6.34 -46.80
CA GLU A 34 -41.32 -5.64 -45.63
C GLU A 34 -42.87 -5.39 -45.79
N PRO A 35 -43.64 -4.67 -44.92
CA PRO A 35 -43.26 -3.49 -44.11
C PRO A 35 -43.81 -3.32 -42.68
N THR A 36 -43.20 -2.36 -41.99
CA THR A 36 -43.58 -1.68 -40.72
C THR A 36 -44.76 -0.69 -40.92
N PRO A 37 -45.29 -0.04 -39.86
CA PRO A 37 -44.88 1.36 -39.61
C PRO A 37 -44.75 1.75 -38.11
N GLU A 38 -44.42 3.01 -37.86
CA GLU A 38 -43.75 3.51 -36.64
C GLU A 38 -44.60 4.56 -35.83
N PRO A 39 -44.14 5.66 -35.16
CA PRO A 39 -44.72 6.08 -33.86
C PRO A 39 -45.36 7.49 -33.83
N SER A 40 -45.91 7.94 -32.68
CA SER A 40 -45.98 9.36 -32.26
C SER A 40 -46.53 9.59 -30.82
N GLU A 41 -46.50 10.86 -30.39
CA GLU A 41 -46.86 11.46 -29.08
C GLU A 41 -48.41 11.50 -28.86
N SER A 42 -49.06 12.03 -27.81
CA SER A 42 -48.72 13.05 -26.78
C SER A 42 -49.73 13.08 -25.59
N GLN A 43 -49.30 13.68 -24.45
CA GLN A 43 -50.03 14.46 -23.41
C GLN A 43 -51.33 13.99 -22.67
N ASP A 44 -51.29 14.24 -21.34
CA ASP A 44 -52.31 14.74 -20.39
C ASP A 44 -53.80 14.29 -20.45
N SER A 45 -54.30 13.66 -19.37
CA SER A 45 -55.38 14.24 -18.51
C SER A 45 -55.75 13.41 -17.26
N ASP A 46 -55.99 14.16 -16.16
CA ASP A 46 -56.80 13.97 -14.95
C ASP A 46 -57.51 12.65 -14.55
N ALA A 47 -57.27 12.29 -13.27
CA ALA A 47 -58.25 11.98 -12.20
C ALA A 47 -58.98 10.61 -12.07
N ASP A 48 -59.09 10.21 -10.79
CA ASP A 48 -60.13 9.38 -10.11
C ASP A 48 -60.36 7.91 -10.57
N ASP A 49 -60.55 6.89 -9.71
CA ASP A 49 -60.51 6.81 -8.24
C ASP A 49 -60.26 5.34 -7.75
N ASP A 50 -60.25 5.12 -6.43
CA ASP A 50 -60.43 3.85 -5.70
C ASP A 50 -59.48 2.65 -5.95
N ALA A 51 -58.59 2.37 -4.96
CA ALA A 51 -58.80 1.25 -4.02
C ALA A 51 -57.65 1.03 -3.00
N ALA A 52 -57.98 1.16 -1.71
CA ALA A 52 -57.39 0.46 -0.54
C ALA A 52 -55.88 0.58 -0.22
N ASP A 53 -55.51 1.64 0.52
CA ASP A 53 -54.42 1.59 1.53
C ASP A 53 -55.05 1.54 2.95
N GLU A 54 -54.63 0.57 3.77
CA GLU A 54 -54.74 0.62 5.23
C GLU A 54 -53.70 -0.33 5.88
N ALA A 55 -52.49 0.17 6.18
CA ALA A 55 -51.49 -0.61 6.94
C ALA A 55 -50.54 0.23 7.82
N ASN A 56 -50.97 1.37 8.38
CA ASN A 56 -50.07 2.24 9.18
C ASN A 56 -50.71 2.93 10.41
N GLN A 57 -51.09 2.16 11.44
CA GLN A 57 -51.14 2.67 12.82
C GLN A 57 -50.73 1.58 13.84
N LEU A 58 -49.56 1.75 14.46
CA LEU A 58 -49.24 1.22 15.79
C LEU A 58 -48.37 2.26 16.53
N GLU A 59 -48.75 2.58 17.76
CA GLU A 59 -48.24 3.75 18.48
C GLU A 59 -46.78 3.63 18.93
N LYS A 60 -46.08 4.77 18.93
CA LYS A 60 -44.81 4.92 19.66
C LYS A 60 -45.10 5.05 21.15
N VAL A 61 -44.93 3.95 21.90
CA VAL A 61 -44.75 4.02 23.36
C VAL A 61 -43.27 4.23 23.65
N GLU A 62 -42.90 5.40 24.17
CA GLU A 62 -41.53 5.65 24.64
C GLU A 62 -41.24 4.86 25.92
N LEU A 63 -40.15 4.10 25.91
CA LEU A 63 -39.64 3.38 27.07
C LEU A 63 -38.63 4.27 27.82
N PRO A 64 -38.63 4.27 29.17
CA PRO A 64 -37.67 5.05 29.95
C PRO A 64 -36.24 4.54 29.71
N GLN A 65 -35.29 5.46 29.54
CA GLN A 65 -33.90 5.11 29.27
C GLN A 65 -33.25 4.48 30.52
N GLY A 66 -32.80 3.22 30.40
CA GLY A 66 -32.10 2.52 31.47
C GLY A 66 -31.82 1.03 31.22
N SER A 67 -32.70 0.32 30.50
CA SER A 67 -32.47 -1.09 30.16
C SER A 67 -31.71 -1.25 28.83
N THR A 68 -30.54 -1.86 28.89
CA THR A 68 -29.86 -2.41 27.71
C THR A 68 -30.61 -3.65 27.25
N VAL A 69 -31.22 -3.59 26.06
CA VAL A 69 -31.93 -4.74 25.47
C VAL A 69 -30.91 -5.85 25.15
N ASP A 70 -31.25 -7.08 25.53
CA ASP A 70 -30.43 -8.26 25.27
C ASP A 70 -30.26 -8.51 23.75
N PRO A 71 -29.02 -8.46 23.20
CA PRO A 71 -28.77 -8.64 21.77
C PRO A 71 -28.97 -10.09 21.26
N ALA A 72 -29.21 -11.06 22.16
CA ALA A 72 -29.69 -12.39 21.81
C ALA A 72 -31.17 -12.41 21.39
N GLY A 73 -31.96 -11.45 21.91
CA GLY A 73 -33.42 -11.42 21.83
C GLY A 73 -34.13 -12.39 22.79
N THR A 74 -33.39 -13.02 23.72
CA THR A 74 -33.93 -13.98 24.68
C THR A 74 -34.78 -13.31 25.75
N ASP A 75 -34.35 -12.16 26.28
CA ASP A 75 -35.09 -11.38 27.29
C ASP A 75 -35.57 -10.02 26.76
N ASP A 76 -36.85 -9.93 26.35
CA ASP A 76 -37.54 -8.65 26.07
C ASP A 76 -38.61 -8.38 27.16
N PRO A 77 -38.46 -7.33 27.99
CA PRO A 77 -39.35 -7.07 29.13
C PRO A 77 -40.78 -6.68 28.75
N ARG A 78 -41.10 -6.42 27.47
CA ARG A 78 -42.46 -6.12 27.01
C ARG A 78 -43.42 -7.31 27.02
N PHE A 79 -42.92 -8.52 27.29
CA PHE A 79 -43.70 -9.76 27.25
C PHE A 79 -43.95 -10.39 28.64
N ALA A 80 -43.62 -9.66 29.72
CA ALA A 80 -44.10 -10.00 31.05
C ALA A 80 -45.63 -9.87 31.10
N SER A 81 -46.31 -11.01 31.29
CA SER A 81 -47.77 -11.20 31.33
C SER A 81 -48.53 -11.00 29.99
N LYS A 82 -48.72 -12.12 29.28
CA LYS A 82 -50.05 -12.57 28.84
C LYS A 82 -50.01 -14.08 28.60
N ALA A 83 -50.76 -14.83 29.41
CA ALA A 83 -50.88 -16.27 29.24
C ALA A 83 -51.71 -16.60 28.00
N ASN A 84 -51.32 -17.63 27.25
CA ASN A 84 -52.21 -18.33 26.33
C ASN A 84 -51.82 -19.82 26.21
N ALA A 85 -52.78 -20.65 25.79
CA ALA A 85 -52.77 -22.09 26.03
C ALA A 85 -51.61 -22.87 25.36
N GLY A 86 -51.18 -23.96 26.01
CA GLY A 86 -50.30 -24.99 25.41
C GLY A 86 -48.89 -25.14 25.99
N ALA A 87 -48.52 -24.39 27.04
CA ALA A 87 -47.16 -24.42 27.58
C ALA A 87 -46.84 -25.68 28.42
N MET A 88 -46.10 -26.63 27.85
CA MET A 88 -45.36 -27.65 28.60
C MET A 88 -44.08 -27.05 29.21
N LYS A 89 -43.83 -27.35 30.48
CA LYS A 89 -42.58 -27.00 31.18
C LYS A 89 -41.49 -28.05 30.91
N ARG A 90 -40.23 -27.73 31.24
CA ARG A 90 -39.12 -28.70 31.39
C ARG A 90 -39.30 -29.54 32.69
N GLY A 91 -40.52 -30.02 32.96
CA GLY A 91 -41.04 -30.19 34.33
C GLY A 91 -41.34 -31.60 34.83
N ASP A 92 -41.33 -32.61 33.94
CA ASP A 92 -41.59 -34.02 34.31
C ASP A 92 -40.29 -34.85 34.45
N LEU A 93 -39.12 -34.19 34.36
CA LEU A 93 -37.80 -34.77 34.57
C LEU A 93 -36.93 -33.77 35.34
N THR A 94 -36.37 -34.19 36.48
CA THR A 94 -35.43 -33.38 37.26
C THR A 94 -34.10 -33.16 36.53
N GLU A 95 -33.31 -32.19 36.98
CA GLU A 95 -31.94 -31.96 36.50
C GLU A 95 -31.08 -33.23 36.59
N ALA A 96 -31.25 -34.03 37.65
CA ALA A 96 -30.62 -35.33 37.84
C ALA A 96 -31.14 -36.44 36.90
N GLU A 97 -32.36 -36.33 36.37
CA GLU A 97 -32.90 -37.24 35.36
C GLU A 97 -32.48 -36.84 33.94
N MET A 98 -32.35 -35.54 33.67
CA MET A 98 -31.70 -35.05 32.46
C MET A 98 -30.21 -35.44 32.43
N ASP A 99 -29.50 -35.32 33.55
CA ASP A 99 -28.14 -35.83 33.70
C ASP A 99 -28.07 -37.35 33.54
N ARG A 100 -29.01 -38.12 34.09
CA ARG A 100 -29.09 -39.58 33.82
C ARG A 100 -29.33 -39.90 32.33
N MET A 101 -30.10 -39.07 31.61
CA MET A 101 -30.27 -39.23 30.16
C MET A 101 -29.01 -38.83 29.38
N ALA A 102 -28.26 -37.81 29.84
CA ALA A 102 -26.95 -37.44 29.29
C ALA A 102 -25.84 -38.45 29.67
N MET A 103 -26.00 -39.16 30.77
CA MET A 103 -25.17 -40.26 31.28
C MET A 103 -25.72 -41.64 30.92
N SER A 104 -26.49 -41.75 29.83
CA SER A 104 -26.93 -43.05 29.31
C SER A 104 -25.77 -43.80 28.65
N THR A 105 -24.86 -44.31 29.47
CA THR A 105 -24.34 -45.67 29.26
C THR A 105 -25.55 -46.60 29.21
N GLY A 106 -25.66 -47.43 28.17
CA GLY A 106 -26.88 -48.14 27.81
C GLY A 106 -27.25 -49.32 28.71
N GLU A 107 -27.43 -49.11 30.02
CA GLU A 107 -27.81 -50.16 30.98
C GLU A 107 -29.20 -50.77 30.71
N ASP A 108 -30.05 -50.07 29.97
CA ASP A 108 -31.36 -50.55 29.48
C ASP A 108 -31.32 -51.09 28.03
N LEU A 109 -30.13 -51.15 27.40
CA LEU A 109 -29.93 -51.60 26.01
C LEU A 109 -28.67 -52.49 25.83
N ALA A 110 -28.73 -53.66 26.46
CA ALA A 110 -28.10 -54.93 26.05
C ALA A 110 -26.56 -54.98 25.80
N ASN A 111 -25.88 -55.62 26.75
CA ASN A 111 -24.58 -56.30 26.66
C ASN A 111 -23.31 -55.42 26.49
N PRO A 112 -22.35 -55.46 27.44
CA PRO A 112 -21.10 -54.69 27.34
C PRO A 112 -20.16 -55.30 26.28
N GLY A 113 -20.08 -54.65 25.12
CA GLY A 113 -18.95 -54.75 24.20
C GLY A 113 -17.99 -53.59 24.45
N ASP A 114 -16.68 -53.86 24.47
CA ASP A 114 -15.67 -52.92 24.93
C ASP A 114 -15.59 -51.62 24.10
N PHE A 115 -16.02 -50.51 24.72
CA PHE A 115 -15.64 -49.16 24.33
C PHE A 115 -14.57 -48.65 25.30
N GLU A 116 -13.30 -48.73 24.92
CA GLU A 116 -12.20 -48.19 25.74
C GLU A 116 -12.35 -46.67 25.92
N MET A 117 -12.29 -46.20 27.18
CA MET A 117 -12.24 -44.76 27.49
C MET A 117 -10.88 -44.17 27.08
N GLN A 118 -10.81 -43.52 25.91
CA GLN A 118 -9.62 -42.77 25.49
C GLN A 118 -9.61 -41.30 25.97
N ALA A 119 -10.75 -40.76 26.41
CA ALA A 119 -10.88 -39.40 26.91
C ALA A 119 -10.37 -39.23 28.35
N SER A 120 -9.05 -39.05 28.52
CA SER A 120 -8.48 -38.59 29.80
C SER A 120 -8.75 -37.10 30.00
N LEU A 121 -9.51 -36.75 31.04
CA LEU A 121 -9.77 -35.36 31.46
C LEU A 121 -8.52 -34.63 32.02
N SER A 122 -7.34 -35.24 31.97
CA SER A 122 -6.05 -34.65 32.38
C SER A 122 -5.66 -33.37 31.62
N GLY A 123 -6.31 -33.08 30.48
CA GLY A 123 -6.12 -31.84 29.72
C GLY A 123 -7.17 -30.75 29.96
N PHE A 124 -8.15 -30.96 30.85
CA PHE A 124 -9.22 -29.98 31.09
C PHE A 124 -8.69 -28.76 31.85
N ASN A 125 -8.72 -27.59 31.21
CA ASN A 125 -8.46 -26.29 31.83
C ASN A 125 -9.79 -25.51 31.92
N PRO A 126 -10.30 -25.16 33.13
CA PRO A 126 -11.51 -24.33 33.23
C PRO A 126 -11.30 -22.93 32.64
N GLY A 127 -10.07 -22.40 32.64
CA GLY A 127 -9.74 -21.11 32.03
C GLY A 127 -9.71 -21.13 30.50
N ASN A 128 -9.57 -22.32 29.91
CA ASN A 128 -9.41 -22.54 28.48
C ASN A 128 -9.97 -23.93 28.13
N ILE A 129 -11.30 -24.04 28.03
CA ILE A 129 -11.97 -25.32 27.72
C ILE A 129 -11.68 -25.70 26.25
N ILE A 130 -11.65 -24.68 25.39
CA ILE A 130 -11.38 -24.74 23.96
C ILE A 130 -10.83 -23.37 23.54
N SER A 131 -9.89 -23.33 22.58
CA SER A 131 -9.31 -22.06 22.14
C SER A 131 -10.17 -21.36 21.08
N ASP A 132 -10.12 -20.03 21.02
CA ASP A 132 -10.88 -19.23 20.05
C ASP A 132 -10.65 -19.70 18.61
N HIS A 133 -9.39 -19.97 18.24
CA HIS A 133 -9.02 -20.56 16.95
C HIS A 133 -9.71 -21.89 16.63
N VAL A 134 -9.96 -22.75 17.63
CA VAL A 134 -10.65 -24.04 17.41
C VAL A 134 -12.16 -23.85 17.44
N PHE A 135 -12.71 -22.99 18.30
CA PHE A 135 -14.17 -22.83 18.44
C PHE A 135 -14.79 -22.01 17.30
N TYR A 136 -14.09 -20.98 16.81
CA TYR A 136 -14.55 -20.06 15.76
C TYR A 136 -14.01 -20.40 14.35
N ASP A 137 -13.71 -21.68 14.08
CA ASP A 137 -13.41 -22.17 12.72
C ASP A 137 -14.66 -22.76 12.05
N GLY A 138 -15.48 -21.91 11.42
CA GLY A 138 -16.62 -22.33 10.59
C GLY A 138 -16.24 -23.13 9.33
N SER A 139 -14.96 -23.47 9.13
CA SER A 139 -14.46 -24.26 8.00
C SER A 139 -13.91 -25.65 8.35
N SER A 140 -13.90 -26.04 9.63
CA SER A 140 -13.22 -27.26 10.11
C SER A 140 -13.73 -28.61 9.54
N MET A 141 -14.95 -28.63 8.98
CA MET A 141 -15.55 -29.79 8.33
C MET A 141 -16.33 -29.40 7.07
N SER A 142 -16.26 -30.25 6.04
CA SER A 142 -17.17 -30.22 4.89
C SER A 142 -18.54 -30.84 5.22
N LEU A 143 -19.54 -30.57 4.37
CA LEU A 143 -20.84 -31.24 4.42
C LEU A 143 -20.72 -32.78 4.36
N SER A 144 -19.80 -33.32 3.54
CA SER A 144 -19.58 -34.77 3.45
C SER A 144 -18.97 -35.33 4.74
N GLN A 145 -18.00 -34.64 5.35
CA GLN A 145 -17.42 -35.04 6.63
C GLN A 145 -18.47 -35.01 7.76
N ILE A 146 -19.34 -34.01 7.80
CA ILE A 146 -20.44 -33.94 8.78
C ILE A 146 -21.41 -35.11 8.58
N LYS A 147 -21.84 -35.39 7.34
CA LYS A 147 -22.74 -36.52 7.06
C LYS A 147 -22.10 -37.86 7.45
N SER A 148 -20.85 -38.12 7.05
CA SER A 148 -20.14 -39.34 7.40
C SER A 148 -19.95 -39.51 8.92
N PHE A 149 -19.71 -38.41 9.65
CA PHE A 149 -19.60 -38.45 11.10
C PHE A 149 -20.92 -38.81 11.78
N LEU A 150 -22.04 -38.19 11.40
CA LEU A 150 -23.35 -38.52 11.96
C LEU A 150 -23.73 -39.98 11.65
N ASN A 151 -23.51 -40.44 10.41
CA ASN A 151 -23.70 -41.84 10.02
C ASN A 151 -22.84 -42.82 10.85
N SER A 152 -21.65 -42.44 11.31
CA SER A 152 -20.79 -43.30 12.16
C SER A 152 -21.20 -43.33 13.64
N LYS A 153 -22.05 -42.41 14.10
CA LYS A 153 -22.53 -42.36 15.49
C LYS A 153 -23.90 -43.03 15.69
N VAL A 154 -24.69 -43.18 14.63
CA VAL A 154 -25.91 -44.01 14.62
C VAL A 154 -25.91 -44.89 13.37
N SER A 155 -25.50 -46.16 13.53
CA SER A 155 -25.44 -47.16 12.46
C SER A 155 -26.79 -47.83 12.17
N SER A 156 -27.75 -47.73 13.07
CA SER A 156 -29.12 -48.24 12.90
C SER A 156 -30.09 -47.38 13.72
N CYS A 157 -31.21 -46.99 13.11
CA CYS A 157 -32.29 -46.28 13.78
C CYS A 157 -33.41 -47.26 14.17
N ARG A 158 -34.00 -47.08 15.36
CA ARG A 158 -35.14 -47.87 15.82
C ARG A 158 -36.35 -47.60 14.92
N SER A 159 -36.98 -48.67 14.42
CA SER A 159 -38.20 -48.57 13.63
C SER A 159 -39.28 -47.74 14.35
N GLY A 160 -39.91 -46.83 13.62
CA GLY A 160 -40.86 -45.84 14.13
C GLY A 160 -40.25 -44.48 14.54
N TYR A 161 -38.93 -44.32 14.48
CA TYR A 161 -38.24 -43.06 14.81
C TYR A 161 -37.40 -42.55 13.64
N THR A 162 -37.14 -41.23 13.61
CA THR A 162 -36.23 -40.59 12.65
C THR A 162 -34.97 -40.15 13.38
N CYS A 163 -33.83 -40.76 13.10
CA CYS A 163 -32.55 -40.44 13.74
C CYS A 163 -31.83 -39.27 13.04
N LEU A 164 -30.90 -38.61 13.76
CA LEU A 164 -30.23 -37.39 13.29
C LEU A 164 -29.55 -37.50 11.91
N PRO A 165 -28.97 -38.64 11.48
CA PRO A 165 -28.37 -38.75 10.14
C PRO A 165 -29.40 -38.70 9.00
N ASP A 166 -30.61 -39.20 9.25
CA ASP A 166 -31.72 -39.29 8.29
C ASP A 166 -32.72 -38.13 8.42
N TYR A 167 -32.65 -37.36 9.52
CA TYR A 167 -33.51 -36.21 9.78
C TYR A 167 -33.41 -35.15 8.67
N THR A 168 -34.57 -34.73 8.15
CA THR A 168 -34.71 -33.65 7.16
C THR A 168 -35.77 -32.64 7.59
N GLN A 169 -35.59 -31.37 7.19
CA GLN A 169 -36.52 -30.28 7.49
C GLN A 169 -36.66 -29.33 6.28
N ASN A 170 -37.86 -28.78 6.09
CA ASN A 170 -38.02 -27.57 5.27
C ASN A 170 -37.54 -26.36 6.07
N THR A 171 -36.43 -25.74 5.66
CA THR A 171 -35.74 -24.69 6.41
C THR A 171 -36.22 -23.29 6.02
N LYS A 172 -36.19 -22.35 6.96
CA LYS A 172 -36.62 -20.96 6.72
C LYS A 172 -35.42 -20.04 6.46
N SER A 173 -35.58 -19.11 5.53
CA SER A 173 -34.59 -18.05 5.31
C SER A 173 -34.49 -17.11 6.51
N ARG A 174 -33.30 -16.57 6.75
CA ARG A 174 -33.00 -15.54 7.77
C ARG A 174 -32.08 -14.49 7.16
N SER A 175 -32.36 -13.22 7.37
CA SER A 175 -31.47 -12.13 6.97
C SER A 175 -30.13 -12.21 7.69
N ALA A 176 -29.08 -11.67 7.06
CA ALA A 176 -27.78 -11.49 7.69
C ALA A 176 -27.82 -10.40 8.77
N ASP A 177 -26.94 -10.50 9.77
CA ASP A 177 -26.68 -9.45 10.75
C ASP A 177 -25.18 -9.38 11.11
N GLN A 178 -24.80 -8.56 12.09
CA GLN A 178 -23.40 -8.41 12.55
C GLN A 178 -22.78 -9.69 13.17
N TYR A 179 -23.59 -10.71 13.44
CA TYR A 179 -23.17 -11.96 14.06
C TYR A 179 -23.03 -13.09 13.04
N CYS A 180 -23.97 -13.21 12.10
CA CYS A 180 -23.96 -14.26 11.06
C CYS A 180 -24.40 -13.76 9.67
N ASP A 181 -23.84 -14.36 8.61
CA ASP A 181 -24.08 -14.03 7.19
C ASP A 181 -25.49 -14.43 6.65
N GLY A 182 -26.43 -14.77 7.53
CA GLY A 182 -27.81 -15.13 7.17
C GLY A 182 -28.00 -16.61 6.80
N TYR A 183 -29.20 -16.97 6.37
CA TYR A 183 -29.56 -18.34 5.94
C TYR A 183 -30.52 -18.28 4.75
N THR A 184 -30.31 -19.12 3.74
CA THR A 184 -31.25 -19.31 2.63
C THR A 184 -31.98 -20.63 2.81
N GLY A 185 -33.29 -20.57 3.10
CA GLY A 185 -34.13 -21.74 3.31
C GLY A 185 -34.30 -22.60 2.05
N ARG A 186 -34.50 -23.90 2.24
CA ARG A 186 -34.76 -24.90 1.17
C ARG A 186 -35.69 -26.00 1.68
N SER A 187 -36.31 -26.73 0.76
CA SER A 187 -37.04 -27.95 1.08
C SER A 187 -36.09 -29.12 1.38
N GLY A 188 -36.48 -29.99 2.31
CA GLY A 188 -35.84 -31.29 2.57
C GLY A 188 -34.35 -31.23 2.96
N GLU A 189 -33.87 -30.19 3.64
CA GLU A 189 -32.45 -30.15 4.06
C GLU A 189 -32.20 -31.14 5.19
N SER A 190 -31.16 -31.97 5.05
CA SER A 190 -30.72 -32.87 6.12
C SER A 190 -30.08 -32.13 7.29
N ALA A 191 -30.08 -32.73 8.47
CA ALA A 191 -29.39 -32.19 9.65
C ALA A 191 -27.92 -31.81 9.37
N ALA A 192 -27.21 -32.64 8.59
CA ALA A 192 -25.84 -32.36 8.14
C ALA A 192 -25.72 -31.07 7.31
N ALA A 193 -26.68 -30.82 6.41
CA ALA A 193 -26.72 -29.60 5.59
C ALA A 193 -27.01 -28.36 6.43
N ILE A 194 -27.93 -28.48 7.40
CA ILE A 194 -28.28 -27.42 8.35
C ILE A 194 -27.08 -27.04 9.21
N ILE A 195 -26.42 -28.02 9.84
CA ILE A 195 -25.20 -27.80 10.65
C ILE A 195 -24.11 -27.14 9.80
N TYR A 196 -23.85 -27.65 8.59
CA TYR A 196 -22.84 -27.08 7.69
C TYR A 196 -23.13 -25.61 7.33
N ARG A 197 -24.37 -25.27 6.94
CA ARG A 197 -24.74 -23.90 6.59
C ARG A 197 -24.68 -22.95 7.77
N VAL A 198 -25.15 -23.37 8.94
CA VAL A 198 -25.09 -22.55 10.16
C VAL A 198 -23.65 -22.31 10.57
N ALA A 199 -22.81 -23.36 10.60
CA ALA A 199 -21.39 -23.25 10.94
C ALA A 199 -20.66 -22.24 10.04
N LYS A 200 -20.95 -22.26 8.74
CA LYS A 200 -20.41 -21.29 7.77
C LYS A 200 -20.93 -19.87 7.99
N SER A 201 -22.24 -19.72 8.20
CA SER A 201 -22.91 -18.42 8.37
C SER A 201 -22.48 -17.69 9.64
N CYS A 202 -22.44 -18.41 10.77
CA CYS A 202 -22.09 -17.86 12.09
C CYS A 202 -20.61 -18.05 12.45
N ASP A 203 -19.78 -18.63 11.58
CA ASP A 203 -18.36 -18.94 11.81
C ASP A 203 -18.11 -19.62 13.16
N ILE A 204 -18.88 -20.69 13.42
CA ILE A 204 -18.75 -21.58 14.58
C ILE A 204 -18.35 -22.95 14.08
N ASN A 205 -17.41 -23.61 14.75
CA ASN A 205 -16.91 -24.91 14.37
C ASN A 205 -18.02 -25.97 14.30
N PRO A 206 -18.23 -26.65 13.14
CA PRO A 206 -19.20 -27.75 13.01
C PRO A 206 -19.07 -28.82 14.11
N LYS A 207 -17.82 -29.14 14.50
CA LYS A 207 -17.51 -30.08 15.58
C LYS A 207 -18.10 -29.64 16.92
N ALA A 208 -17.98 -28.35 17.24
CA ALA A 208 -18.53 -27.78 18.47
C ALA A 208 -20.07 -27.79 18.43
N LEU A 209 -20.70 -27.45 17.30
CA LEU A 209 -22.16 -27.55 17.14
C LEU A 209 -22.66 -29.00 17.31
N ILE A 210 -21.96 -29.99 16.76
CA ILE A 210 -22.26 -31.41 16.92
C ILE A 210 -22.12 -31.84 18.39
N VAL A 211 -21.05 -31.42 19.07
CA VAL A 211 -20.87 -31.67 20.51
C VAL A 211 -21.98 -31.04 21.36
N ILE A 212 -22.47 -29.85 21.01
CA ILE A 212 -23.58 -29.20 21.72
C ILE A 212 -24.89 -29.97 21.49
N LEU A 213 -25.19 -30.42 20.26
CA LEU A 213 -26.35 -31.30 20.00
C LEU A 213 -26.34 -32.59 20.84
N GLN A 214 -25.15 -33.14 21.14
CA GLN A 214 -25.00 -34.27 22.05
C GLN A 214 -25.19 -33.86 23.52
N LYS A 215 -24.50 -32.80 23.96
CA LYS A 215 -24.54 -32.31 25.34
C LYS A 215 -25.96 -31.94 25.79
N GLU A 216 -26.70 -31.24 24.94
CA GLU A 216 -27.99 -30.63 25.30
C GLU A 216 -29.19 -31.56 25.05
N GLN A 217 -29.07 -32.54 24.14
CA GLN A 217 -30.18 -33.43 23.74
C GLN A 217 -29.81 -34.91 23.52
N GLY A 218 -28.55 -35.31 23.69
CA GLY A 218 -28.07 -36.67 23.37
C GLY A 218 -28.19 -37.05 21.89
N LEU A 219 -28.45 -36.07 21.01
CA LEU A 219 -29.11 -36.29 19.73
C LEU A 219 -28.20 -36.92 18.66
N VAL A 220 -26.88 -36.89 18.86
CA VAL A 220 -25.89 -37.41 17.90
C VAL A 220 -25.73 -38.92 18.00
N THR A 221 -25.99 -39.52 19.16
CA THR A 221 -25.96 -40.97 19.38
C THR A 221 -27.35 -41.59 19.60
N HIS A 222 -28.42 -40.80 19.54
CA HIS A 222 -29.78 -41.27 19.88
C HIS A 222 -30.36 -42.15 18.75
N THR A 223 -30.57 -43.44 19.04
CA THR A 223 -31.15 -44.43 18.10
C THR A 223 -32.69 -44.38 18.01
N TRP A 224 -33.35 -43.59 18.86
CA TRP A 224 -34.81 -43.52 19.00
C TRP A 224 -35.34 -42.14 19.45
N PRO A 225 -34.90 -41.01 18.84
CA PRO A 225 -35.21 -39.68 19.35
C PRO A 225 -36.66 -39.28 19.11
N SER A 226 -37.29 -38.72 20.15
CA SER A 226 -38.60 -38.09 20.09
C SER A 226 -38.54 -36.72 19.40
N ASP A 227 -39.61 -36.34 18.71
CA ASP A 227 -39.72 -35.08 17.95
C ASP A 227 -39.34 -33.83 18.78
N TRP A 228 -39.66 -33.83 20.08
CA TRP A 228 -39.33 -32.71 20.97
C TRP A 228 -37.82 -32.43 21.05
N ARG A 229 -36.96 -33.45 20.90
CA ARG A 229 -35.50 -33.26 20.85
C ARG A 229 -35.07 -32.45 19.62
N TYR A 230 -35.79 -32.55 18.50
CA TYR A 230 -35.54 -31.68 17.34
C TYR A 230 -36.13 -30.28 17.53
N THR A 231 -37.25 -30.16 18.26
CA THR A 231 -37.87 -28.87 18.59
C THR A 231 -36.96 -27.98 19.43
N ILE A 232 -36.25 -28.55 20.41
CA ILE A 232 -35.32 -27.83 21.32
C ILE A 232 -33.87 -28.37 21.26
N ALA A 233 -33.41 -28.66 20.04
CA ALA A 233 -32.15 -29.34 19.70
C ALA A 233 -30.86 -28.83 20.38
N MET A 234 -30.80 -27.55 20.75
CA MET A 234 -29.63 -26.92 21.38
C MET A 234 -29.90 -26.45 22.81
N GLY A 235 -31.12 -26.64 23.35
CA GLY A 235 -31.54 -26.00 24.60
C GLY A 235 -31.66 -24.47 24.50
N MET A 236 -31.59 -23.90 23.29
CA MET A 236 -31.59 -22.45 23.10
C MET A 236 -32.94 -21.87 23.51
N ALA A 237 -32.91 -20.90 24.45
CA ALA A 237 -34.07 -20.32 25.09
C ALA A 237 -34.96 -21.32 25.87
N CYS A 238 -34.34 -22.28 26.56
CA CYS A 238 -34.98 -23.18 27.52
C CYS A 238 -34.45 -22.98 28.96
N PRO A 239 -34.94 -21.99 29.72
CA PRO A 239 -34.57 -21.81 31.13
C PRO A 239 -35.12 -22.95 32.01
N ASP A 240 -34.31 -23.42 32.96
CA ASP A 240 -34.63 -24.60 33.79
C ASP A 240 -35.86 -24.45 34.69
N THR A 241 -36.26 -23.22 34.97
CA THR A 241 -37.40 -22.89 35.85
C THR A 241 -38.67 -22.51 35.09
N SER A 242 -38.67 -22.51 33.76
CA SER A 242 -39.81 -22.09 32.93
C SER A 242 -40.16 -23.08 31.81
N ALA A 243 -41.10 -22.67 30.93
CA ALA A 243 -41.23 -23.30 29.62
C ALA A 243 -40.15 -22.74 28.68
N CYS A 244 -39.80 -23.50 27.64
CA CYS A 244 -38.95 -23.01 26.55
C CYS A 244 -39.70 -21.98 25.69
N ASP A 245 -38.96 -21.04 25.10
CA ASP A 245 -39.51 -20.03 24.20
C ASP A 245 -39.81 -20.62 22.80
N THR A 246 -41.09 -20.62 22.44
CA THR A 246 -41.59 -21.14 21.16
C THR A 246 -41.04 -20.39 19.95
N ARG A 247 -40.56 -19.15 20.11
CA ARG A 247 -39.89 -18.36 19.05
C ARG A 247 -38.61 -19.05 18.54
N TYR A 248 -37.97 -19.87 19.36
CA TYR A 248 -36.71 -20.57 19.06
C TYR A 248 -36.92 -22.03 18.60
N TYR A 249 -38.16 -22.49 18.43
CA TYR A 249 -38.46 -23.90 18.13
C TYR A 249 -38.06 -24.34 16.70
N GLY A 250 -37.68 -25.63 16.61
CA GLY A 250 -37.36 -26.37 15.38
C GLY A 250 -35.86 -26.45 15.09
N PHE A 251 -35.41 -27.57 14.54
CA PHE A 251 -33.98 -27.92 14.47
C PHE A 251 -33.11 -26.83 13.83
N GLN A 252 -33.43 -26.37 12.61
CA GLN A 252 -32.66 -25.29 11.96
C GLN A 252 -32.69 -23.96 12.75
N ASN A 253 -33.78 -23.67 13.47
CA ASN A 253 -33.91 -22.46 14.28
C ASN A 253 -33.05 -22.53 15.55
N GLN A 254 -33.07 -23.67 16.24
CA GLN A 254 -32.21 -23.98 17.38
C GLN A 254 -30.73 -23.91 17.01
N VAL A 255 -30.31 -24.63 15.96
CA VAL A 255 -28.91 -24.69 15.51
C VAL A 255 -28.42 -23.29 15.12
N TYR A 256 -29.19 -22.54 14.31
CA TYR A 256 -28.82 -21.16 13.92
C TYR A 256 -28.75 -20.22 15.12
N SER A 257 -29.75 -20.24 16.00
CA SER A 257 -29.84 -19.27 17.10
C SER A 257 -28.78 -19.53 18.17
N ALA A 258 -28.45 -20.78 18.46
CA ALA A 258 -27.31 -21.12 19.32
C ALA A 258 -25.98 -20.67 18.70
N ALA A 259 -25.72 -20.96 17.43
CA ALA A 259 -24.49 -20.54 16.76
C ALA A 259 -24.34 -19.01 16.69
N ARG A 260 -25.45 -18.29 16.43
CA ARG A 260 -25.51 -16.83 16.56
C ARG A 260 -25.18 -16.38 17.98
N GLN A 261 -25.69 -17.07 18.99
CA GLN A 261 -25.45 -16.69 20.38
C GLN A 261 -23.97 -16.75 20.78
N TYR A 262 -23.24 -17.75 20.30
CA TYR A 262 -21.78 -17.83 20.49
C TYR A 262 -21.00 -16.70 19.79
N GLN A 263 -21.57 -16.06 18.76
CA GLN A 263 -21.04 -14.81 18.17
C GLN A 263 -21.49 -13.56 18.96
N VAL A 264 -22.69 -13.55 19.55
CA VAL A 264 -23.14 -12.46 20.44
C VAL A 264 -22.25 -12.38 21.68
N TYR A 265 -21.99 -13.51 22.35
CA TYR A 265 -21.11 -13.60 23.52
C TYR A 265 -19.66 -13.13 23.28
N SER A 266 -19.15 -13.24 22.04
CA SER A 266 -17.75 -12.91 21.71
C SER A 266 -17.54 -11.48 21.16
N LYS A 267 -18.64 -10.79 20.83
CA LYS A 267 -18.65 -9.44 20.21
C LYS A 267 -19.37 -8.38 21.05
N SER A 268 -20.37 -8.75 21.84
CA SER A 268 -21.19 -7.81 22.64
C SER A 268 -20.53 -7.46 23.97
N SER A 269 -20.63 -6.20 24.38
CA SER A 269 -20.24 -5.72 25.71
C SER A 269 -21.27 -6.02 26.81
N TYR A 270 -22.48 -6.47 26.46
CA TYR A 270 -23.53 -6.83 27.41
C TYR A 270 -23.10 -7.99 28.32
N PHE A 271 -22.51 -9.04 27.72
CA PHE A 271 -22.08 -10.25 28.42
C PHE A 271 -20.72 -10.02 29.08
N SER A 272 -20.77 -9.60 30.35
CA SER A 272 -19.63 -9.06 31.11
C SER A 272 -19.30 -9.79 32.41
N TRP A 273 -20.06 -10.83 32.79
CA TRP A 273 -19.88 -11.56 34.06
C TRP A 273 -18.66 -12.48 34.11
N TYR A 274 -18.11 -12.86 32.95
CA TYR A 274 -16.88 -13.66 32.80
C TYR A 274 -15.89 -12.94 31.86
N PRO A 275 -15.25 -11.85 32.33
CA PRO A 275 -14.35 -11.04 31.51
C PRO A 275 -13.08 -11.79 31.12
N VAL A 276 -12.79 -11.80 29.81
CA VAL A 276 -11.57 -12.40 29.23
C VAL A 276 -10.33 -11.63 29.69
N GLY A 277 -9.28 -12.35 30.07
CA GLY A 277 -8.04 -11.79 30.63
C GLY A 277 -8.11 -11.51 32.14
N ALA A 278 -9.12 -12.02 32.84
CA ALA A 278 -9.31 -11.80 34.28
C ALA A 278 -9.85 -13.04 35.02
N THR A 279 -9.71 -13.04 36.34
CA THR A 279 -10.16 -14.13 37.21
C THR A 279 -11.58 -13.92 37.71
N SER A 280 -12.45 -14.92 37.51
CA SER A 280 -13.85 -14.93 37.93
C SER A 280 -14.14 -16.14 38.83
N ASN A 281 -14.98 -16.00 39.86
CA ASN A 281 -15.41 -17.14 40.68
C ASN A 281 -16.58 -17.87 40.02
N VAL A 282 -16.30 -18.91 39.23
CA VAL A 282 -17.33 -19.72 38.55
C VAL A 282 -17.89 -20.76 39.54
N ARG A 283 -19.22 -20.94 39.56
CA ARG A 283 -19.88 -21.91 40.45
C ARG A 283 -19.64 -23.35 40.03
N TRP A 284 -19.66 -24.27 40.98
CA TRP A 284 -19.59 -25.72 40.72
C TRP A 284 -20.95 -26.33 40.34
N HIS A 285 -22.06 -25.71 40.77
CA HIS A 285 -23.43 -26.25 40.65
C HIS A 285 -24.47 -25.10 40.82
N PRO A 286 -25.73 -25.24 40.35
CA PRO A 286 -26.80 -24.28 40.64
C PRO A 286 -27.01 -24.05 42.15
N ASN A 287 -26.92 -25.12 42.95
CA ASN A 287 -26.99 -25.03 44.40
C ASN A 287 -25.80 -24.24 44.96
N ALA A 288 -26.09 -23.05 45.51
CA ALA A 288 -25.10 -22.16 46.10
C ALA A 288 -24.28 -22.78 47.25
N SER A 289 -24.80 -23.81 47.96
CA SER A 289 -24.03 -24.48 49.03
C SER A 289 -22.85 -25.30 48.50
N CYS A 290 -22.81 -25.61 47.20
CA CYS A 290 -21.67 -26.23 46.55
C CYS A 290 -20.51 -25.25 46.28
N GLY A 291 -20.77 -23.95 46.36
CA GLY A 291 -19.75 -22.90 46.23
C GLY A 291 -19.23 -22.70 44.80
N SER A 292 -18.00 -22.19 44.72
CA SER A 292 -17.33 -21.74 43.49
C SER A 292 -15.81 -21.84 43.67
N ALA A 293 -15.06 -21.61 42.59
CA ALA A 293 -13.61 -21.43 42.64
C ALA A 293 -13.13 -20.41 41.59
N PRO A 294 -11.98 -19.76 41.81
CA PRO A 294 -11.41 -18.79 40.88
C PRO A 294 -10.93 -19.47 39.59
N VAL A 295 -11.40 -18.96 38.45
CA VAL A 295 -11.00 -19.36 37.10
C VAL A 295 -10.50 -18.14 36.36
N TYR A 296 -9.27 -18.18 35.84
CA TYR A 296 -8.74 -17.14 34.95
C TYR A 296 -9.25 -17.41 33.53
N ILE A 297 -10.10 -16.53 33.00
CA ILE A 297 -10.77 -16.73 31.70
C ILE A 297 -9.80 -16.31 30.58
N GLU A 298 -9.18 -17.27 29.90
CA GLU A 298 -8.11 -17.00 28.91
C GLU A 298 -8.64 -16.49 27.57
N ASN A 299 -9.85 -16.89 27.16
CA ASN A 299 -10.35 -16.64 25.80
C ASN A 299 -11.88 -16.50 25.71
N LYS A 300 -12.38 -16.06 24.54
CA LYS A 300 -13.80 -15.73 24.32
C LYS A 300 -14.68 -16.98 24.23
N ALA A 301 -14.19 -18.06 23.64
CA ALA A 301 -14.92 -19.32 23.50
C ALA A 301 -15.23 -19.94 24.86
N THR A 302 -14.28 -19.87 25.80
CA THR A 302 -14.46 -20.34 27.18
C THR A 302 -15.43 -19.44 27.95
N ALA A 303 -15.33 -18.11 27.81
CA ALA A 303 -16.34 -17.20 28.36
C ALA A 303 -17.75 -17.50 27.80
N ALA A 304 -17.85 -17.74 26.50
CA ALA A 304 -19.10 -18.05 25.81
C ALA A 304 -19.71 -19.41 26.22
N LEU A 305 -18.89 -20.42 26.48
CA LEU A 305 -19.34 -21.71 27.05
C LEU A 305 -19.86 -21.56 28.49
N TYR A 306 -19.27 -20.66 29.29
CA TYR A 306 -19.81 -20.30 30.61
C TYR A 306 -21.05 -19.40 30.55
N TYR A 307 -21.23 -18.57 29.52
CA TYR A 307 -22.50 -17.87 29.33
C TYR A 307 -23.64 -18.78 28.85
N TYR A 308 -23.33 -19.86 28.13
CA TYR A 308 -24.32 -20.87 27.72
C TYR A 308 -24.63 -21.90 28.82
N THR A 309 -23.62 -22.32 29.59
CA THR A 309 -23.76 -23.22 30.74
C THR A 309 -22.88 -22.75 31.91
N PRO A 310 -23.43 -22.07 32.93
CA PRO A 310 -22.68 -21.24 33.88
C PRO A 310 -22.01 -21.97 35.06
N TYR A 311 -21.60 -23.23 34.85
CA TYR A 311 -20.99 -24.07 35.89
C TYR A 311 -19.70 -24.73 35.40
N GLN A 312 -18.68 -24.74 36.26
CA GLN A 312 -17.47 -25.53 36.05
C GLN A 312 -17.59 -26.91 36.72
N PRO A 313 -16.93 -27.96 36.19
CA PRO A 313 -17.01 -29.31 36.72
C PRO A 313 -16.12 -29.48 37.96
N ASN A 314 -16.70 -29.88 39.09
CA ASN A 314 -15.93 -30.13 40.31
C ASN A 314 -15.01 -31.38 40.19
N GLN A 315 -14.14 -31.60 41.18
CA GLN A 315 -13.16 -32.68 41.09
C GLN A 315 -13.79 -34.08 41.00
N ALA A 316 -15.00 -34.29 41.51
CA ALA A 316 -15.73 -35.55 41.33
C ALA A 316 -16.23 -35.71 39.87
N ALA A 317 -16.83 -34.67 39.28
CA ALA A 317 -17.24 -34.65 37.87
C ALA A 317 -16.07 -34.95 36.92
N LEU A 318 -14.89 -34.38 37.22
CA LEU A 318 -13.66 -34.58 36.46
C LEU A 318 -13.06 -35.99 36.64
N LYS A 319 -13.12 -36.56 37.85
CA LYS A 319 -12.66 -37.95 38.12
C LYS A 319 -13.56 -39.00 37.49
N ALA A 320 -14.86 -38.73 37.34
CA ALA A 320 -15.84 -39.71 36.88
C ALA A 320 -15.81 -39.99 35.35
N GLY A 321 -14.95 -39.34 34.57
CA GLY A 321 -14.83 -39.58 33.13
C GLY A 321 -16.09 -39.18 32.37
N TYR A 322 -16.93 -40.16 31.99
CA TYR A 322 -18.29 -39.93 31.51
C TYR A 322 -19.39 -40.14 32.58
N GLY A 323 -19.16 -40.98 33.60
CA GLY A 323 -20.17 -41.37 34.60
C GLY A 323 -20.44 -40.33 35.69
N THR A 324 -21.22 -40.70 36.70
CA THR A 324 -21.72 -39.78 37.75
C THR A 324 -20.64 -39.33 38.73
N GLY A 325 -20.68 -38.05 39.12
CA GLY A 325 -19.89 -37.47 40.20
C GLY A 325 -20.65 -37.42 41.53
N ASP A 326 -20.50 -36.32 42.27
CA ASP A 326 -21.18 -36.08 43.55
C ASP A 326 -22.36 -35.09 43.42
N SER A 327 -23.03 -34.76 44.54
CA SER A 327 -24.19 -33.84 44.58
C SER A 327 -23.86 -32.37 44.31
N CYS A 328 -22.60 -32.06 43.98
CA CYS A 328 -22.10 -30.76 43.57
C CYS A 328 -21.34 -30.80 42.23
N SER A 329 -21.45 -31.91 41.49
CA SER A 329 -20.93 -32.07 40.13
C SER A 329 -21.89 -31.50 39.10
N ALA A 330 -21.45 -30.50 38.32
CA ALA A 330 -22.11 -30.10 37.08
C ALA A 330 -21.34 -30.61 35.86
N TYR A 331 -22.05 -31.15 34.87
CA TYR A 331 -21.41 -31.89 33.77
C TYR A 331 -21.34 -31.15 32.44
N GLY A 332 -22.11 -30.09 32.21
CA GLY A 332 -22.23 -29.43 30.90
C GLY A 332 -20.90 -29.13 30.19
N ASN A 333 -20.02 -28.35 30.83
CA ASN A 333 -18.72 -27.98 30.23
C ASN A 333 -17.70 -29.14 30.19
N ARG A 334 -17.84 -30.13 31.08
CA ARG A 334 -17.04 -31.37 31.11
C ARG A 334 -17.45 -32.33 29.99
N ASN A 335 -18.74 -32.50 29.76
CA ASN A 335 -19.29 -33.30 28.66
C ASN A 335 -18.96 -32.66 27.31
N PHE A 336 -18.97 -31.32 27.20
CA PHE A 336 -18.47 -30.62 26.01
C PHE A 336 -17.01 -31.00 25.71
N TYR A 337 -16.12 -30.90 26.71
CA TYR A 337 -14.71 -31.25 26.56
C TYR A 337 -14.51 -32.74 26.22
N ASN A 338 -15.20 -33.64 26.92
CA ASN A 338 -15.17 -35.08 26.68
C ASN A 338 -15.54 -35.41 25.23
N TYR A 339 -16.75 -35.06 24.79
CA TYR A 339 -17.22 -35.40 23.44
C TYR A 339 -16.34 -34.74 22.36
N PHE A 340 -15.81 -33.52 22.60
CA PHE A 340 -14.91 -32.90 21.62
C PHE A 340 -13.57 -33.65 21.51
N THR A 341 -12.93 -33.96 22.65
CA THR A 341 -11.64 -34.67 22.67
C THR A 341 -11.74 -36.10 22.16
N ASP A 342 -12.75 -36.83 22.60
CA ASP A 342 -13.09 -38.20 22.18
C ASP A 342 -13.38 -38.30 20.66
N TRP A 343 -14.11 -37.34 20.09
CA TRP A 343 -14.58 -37.45 18.70
C TRP A 343 -13.70 -36.74 17.67
N PHE A 344 -12.94 -35.73 18.10
CA PHE A 344 -12.26 -34.81 17.19
C PHE A 344 -10.82 -34.46 17.59
N GLY A 345 -10.32 -34.99 18.70
CA GLY A 345 -9.01 -34.67 19.26
C GLY A 345 -8.98 -33.33 20.00
N SER A 346 -7.77 -32.84 20.26
CA SER A 346 -7.48 -31.67 21.10
C SER A 346 -8.42 -30.47 20.86
N THR A 347 -8.96 -29.90 21.94
CA THR A 347 -9.65 -28.60 21.95
C THR A 347 -8.69 -27.41 21.76
N HIS A 348 -7.39 -27.66 21.61
CA HIS A 348 -6.35 -26.67 21.35
C HIS A 348 -5.52 -27.07 20.12
N ALA A 349 -5.37 -26.13 19.18
CA ALA A 349 -4.37 -26.19 18.11
C ALA A 349 -3.32 -25.10 18.33
N ASP A 350 -2.11 -25.26 17.78
CA ASP A 350 -1.17 -24.13 17.66
C ASP A 350 -1.87 -23.03 16.84
N ALA A 351 -2.05 -21.86 17.42
CA ALA A 351 -2.71 -20.72 16.78
C ALA A 351 -2.05 -20.30 15.46
N CYS A 352 -0.78 -20.68 15.25
CA CYS A 352 -0.06 -20.48 14.00
C CYS A 352 -0.18 -21.63 12.98
N THR A 353 -1.11 -22.56 13.18
CA THR A 353 -1.53 -23.54 12.17
C THR A 353 -2.33 -22.84 11.06
N VAL A 354 -2.10 -23.20 9.80
CA VAL A 354 -2.93 -22.72 8.69
C VAL A 354 -4.08 -23.72 8.47
N PRO A 355 -5.37 -23.30 8.51
CA PRO A 355 -6.49 -24.18 8.20
C PRO A 355 -6.39 -24.80 6.80
N SER A 356 -6.88 -26.04 6.66
CA SER A 356 -6.85 -26.77 5.38
C SER A 356 -7.79 -26.17 4.32
N GLY A 357 -8.86 -25.48 4.73
CA GLY A 357 -9.80 -24.79 3.85
C GLY A 357 -9.26 -23.45 3.32
N THR A 358 -8.51 -23.48 2.22
CA THR A 358 -8.07 -22.26 1.51
C THR A 358 -8.22 -22.36 -0.01
N ARG A 359 -8.73 -21.30 -0.63
CA ARG A 359 -8.91 -21.16 -2.08
C ARG A 359 -7.98 -20.10 -2.67
N THR A 360 -7.65 -20.22 -3.95
CA THR A 360 -6.77 -19.29 -4.66
C THR A 360 -7.37 -17.87 -4.70
N ALA A 361 -6.51 -16.86 -4.62
CA ALA A 361 -6.87 -15.45 -4.82
C ALA A 361 -5.85 -14.79 -5.75
N SER A 362 -6.29 -13.79 -6.53
CA SER A 362 -5.46 -13.10 -7.53
C SER A 362 -5.69 -11.58 -7.62
N LYS A 363 -6.53 -11.01 -6.75
CA LYS A 363 -6.76 -9.55 -6.71
C LYS A 363 -5.74 -8.86 -5.80
N ALA A 364 -5.35 -7.64 -6.18
CA ALA A 364 -4.61 -6.73 -5.33
C ALA A 364 -5.54 -5.95 -4.39
N TYR A 365 -5.01 -5.58 -3.23
CA TYR A 365 -5.73 -4.89 -2.16
C TYR A 365 -4.86 -3.77 -1.58
N VAL A 366 -5.51 -2.76 -0.99
CA VAL A 366 -4.85 -1.61 -0.33
C VAL A 366 -5.25 -1.58 1.15
N VAL A 367 -4.26 -1.48 2.03
CA VAL A 367 -4.47 -1.44 3.49
C VAL A 367 -5.16 -0.15 3.92
N THR A 368 -6.27 -0.26 4.66
CA THR A 368 -7.10 0.89 5.09
C THR A 368 -6.83 1.32 6.54
N ALA A 369 -6.44 0.37 7.41
CA ALA A 369 -6.04 0.64 8.79
C ALA A 369 -4.68 1.35 8.87
N SER A 370 -4.44 2.11 9.95
CA SER A 370 -3.17 2.81 10.21
C SER A 370 -1.99 1.84 10.34
N SER A 371 -2.20 0.72 11.01
CA SER A 371 -1.31 -0.44 11.12
C SER A 371 -2.14 -1.71 10.97
N LEU A 372 -1.61 -2.70 10.25
CA LEU A 372 -2.24 -4.00 10.02
C LEU A 372 -1.24 -5.14 10.23
N ASN A 373 -1.48 -5.97 11.24
CA ASN A 373 -0.67 -7.15 11.53
C ASN A 373 -0.84 -8.23 10.46
N ALA A 374 0.21 -8.47 9.68
CA ALA A 374 0.34 -9.58 8.75
C ALA A 374 1.10 -10.76 9.42
N ARG A 375 0.51 -11.95 9.43
CA ARG A 375 0.86 -13.08 10.33
C ARG A 375 1.24 -14.35 9.58
N THR A 376 1.83 -15.35 10.23
CA THR A 376 2.12 -16.64 9.56
C THR A 376 0.89 -17.52 9.36
N ALA A 377 -0.20 -17.28 10.11
CA ALA A 377 -1.49 -17.97 10.00
C ALA A 377 -2.68 -17.00 10.05
N PRO A 378 -3.88 -17.40 9.57
CA PRO A 378 -5.08 -16.56 9.57
C PRO A 378 -5.76 -16.54 10.95
N SER A 379 -5.03 -16.11 11.99
CA SER A 379 -5.52 -16.03 13.37
C SER A 379 -4.97 -14.79 14.07
N THR A 380 -5.80 -14.11 14.87
CA THR A 380 -5.38 -13.03 15.78
C THR A 380 -4.42 -13.50 16.87
N ASP A 381 -4.42 -14.79 17.16
CA ASP A 381 -3.73 -15.37 18.30
C ASP A 381 -2.35 -15.89 17.88
N CYS A 382 -2.11 -16.01 16.56
CA CYS A 382 -0.79 -16.29 16.00
C CYS A 382 0.15 -15.10 16.17
N SER A 383 0.98 -15.15 17.21
CA SER A 383 2.03 -14.17 17.53
C SER A 383 3.35 -14.38 16.77
N LYS A 384 3.55 -15.55 16.15
CA LYS A 384 4.81 -15.89 15.45
C LYS A 384 4.92 -15.09 14.14
N GLY A 385 6.10 -14.52 13.90
CA GLY A 385 6.47 -13.93 12.60
C GLY A 385 5.59 -12.76 12.11
N ILE A 386 4.97 -12.00 13.03
CA ILE A 386 4.17 -10.81 12.72
C ILE A 386 5.02 -9.78 11.95
N THR A 387 4.39 -9.08 11.02
CA THR A 387 4.95 -7.92 10.32
C THR A 387 3.84 -6.89 10.16
N SER A 388 4.12 -5.63 10.51
CA SER A 388 3.15 -4.55 10.33
C SER A 388 3.15 -4.09 8.88
N LEU A 389 1.96 -3.99 8.28
CA LEU A 389 1.70 -3.18 7.10
C LEU A 389 1.16 -1.80 7.53
N SER A 390 1.35 -0.80 6.69
CA SER A 390 0.94 0.59 6.91
C SER A 390 -0.28 0.96 6.06
N LYS A 391 -1.02 2.01 6.45
CA LYS A 391 -2.11 2.54 5.62
C LYS A 391 -1.60 2.94 4.23
N GLY A 392 -2.26 2.44 3.19
CA GLY A 392 -1.85 2.66 1.79
C GLY A 392 -0.94 1.59 1.21
N ASP A 393 -0.42 0.65 2.01
CA ASP A 393 0.37 -0.48 1.49
C ASP A 393 -0.48 -1.30 0.50
N ILE A 394 0.11 -1.62 -0.66
CA ILE A 394 -0.56 -2.32 -1.75
C ILE A 394 -0.04 -3.75 -1.85
N VAL A 395 -0.92 -4.72 -1.55
CA VAL A 395 -0.56 -6.13 -1.39
C VAL A 395 -1.33 -7.03 -2.34
N GLN A 396 -0.62 -7.99 -2.93
CA GLN A 396 -1.17 -8.97 -3.86
C GLN A 396 -1.69 -10.18 -3.07
N ALA A 397 -2.99 -10.48 -3.14
CA ALA A 397 -3.50 -11.73 -2.57
C ALA A 397 -3.10 -12.94 -3.44
N VAL A 398 -2.83 -14.07 -2.77
CA VAL A 398 -2.46 -15.36 -3.38
C VAL A 398 -3.39 -16.51 -2.93
N ARG A 399 -3.92 -16.43 -1.71
CA ARG A 399 -4.98 -17.31 -1.19
C ARG A 399 -5.96 -16.50 -0.33
N VAL A 400 -7.10 -17.09 -0.03
CA VAL A 400 -8.07 -16.61 0.95
C VAL A 400 -8.63 -17.83 1.71
N THR A 401 -9.01 -17.66 2.98
CA THR A 401 -9.69 -18.73 3.73
C THR A 401 -11.03 -19.07 3.09
N GLU A 402 -11.55 -20.26 3.37
CA GLU A 402 -12.87 -20.67 2.90
C GLU A 402 -13.99 -19.76 3.44
N SER A 403 -13.82 -19.22 4.66
CA SER A 403 -14.68 -18.19 5.26
C SER A 403 -14.55 -16.80 4.61
N GLY A 404 -13.62 -16.59 3.69
CA GLY A 404 -13.36 -15.29 3.06
C GLY A 404 -12.67 -14.24 3.94
N LYS A 405 -12.74 -14.37 5.27
CA LYS A 405 -12.33 -13.36 6.26
C LYS A 405 -10.83 -13.06 6.31
N TRP A 406 -9.97 -13.97 5.88
CA TRP A 406 -8.52 -13.76 5.86
C TRP A 406 -7.92 -13.95 4.47
N LEU A 407 -7.07 -13.01 4.06
CA LEU A 407 -6.32 -13.04 2.80
C LEU A 407 -4.87 -13.45 3.08
N GLN A 408 -4.36 -14.46 2.39
CA GLN A 408 -2.92 -14.65 2.30
C GLN A 408 -2.41 -13.71 1.21
N VAL A 409 -1.57 -12.78 1.60
CA VAL A 409 -0.97 -11.75 0.74
C VAL A 409 0.54 -11.92 0.64
N GLN A 410 1.09 -11.47 -0.48
CA GLN A 410 2.53 -11.34 -0.65
C GLN A 410 3.02 -10.06 0.03
N THR A 411 4.09 -10.19 0.82
CA THR A 411 4.84 -9.08 1.44
C THR A 411 6.34 -9.18 1.08
N ASN A 412 7.13 -8.18 1.46
CA ASN A 412 8.59 -8.21 1.34
C ASN A 412 9.23 -9.40 2.09
N VAL A 413 8.69 -9.77 3.26
CA VAL A 413 9.15 -10.89 4.10
C VAL A 413 8.47 -12.24 3.75
N GLY A 414 7.96 -12.37 2.53
CA GLY A 414 7.27 -13.57 2.04
C GLY A 414 5.74 -13.49 2.17
N LYS A 415 5.08 -14.65 2.15
CA LYS A 415 3.62 -14.73 2.29
C LYS A 415 3.22 -14.52 3.76
N ARG A 416 2.13 -13.78 4.00
CA ARG A 416 1.52 -13.54 5.32
C ARG A 416 0.00 -13.49 5.20
N TRP A 417 -0.71 -13.75 6.29
CA TRP A 417 -2.15 -13.63 6.39
C TRP A 417 -2.56 -12.30 7.02
N VAL A 418 -3.55 -11.63 6.45
CA VAL A 418 -4.15 -10.38 6.95
C VAL A 418 -5.67 -10.51 7.03
N SER A 419 -6.31 -9.83 7.97
CA SER A 419 -7.78 -9.72 7.99
C SER A 419 -8.26 -8.94 6.76
N ARG A 420 -9.31 -9.45 6.11
CA ARG A 420 -9.96 -8.82 4.96
C ARG A 420 -10.69 -7.53 5.33
N GLU A 421 -11.08 -7.37 6.60
CA GLU A 421 -11.76 -6.18 7.15
C GLU A 421 -10.94 -4.89 6.96
N TYR A 422 -9.61 -5.00 7.03
CA TYR A 422 -8.69 -3.85 7.04
C TYR A 422 -8.02 -3.59 5.67
N VAL A 423 -8.63 -4.08 4.58
CA VAL A 423 -8.17 -3.81 3.21
C VAL A 423 -9.34 -3.54 2.25
N LYS A 424 -9.15 -2.61 1.30
CA LYS A 424 -10.05 -2.41 0.15
C LYS A 424 -9.47 -3.08 -1.10
N TYR A 425 -10.30 -3.31 -2.13
CA TYR A 425 -9.76 -3.65 -3.46
C TYR A 425 -8.86 -2.52 -4.00
N ALA A 426 -7.79 -2.88 -4.70
CA ALA A 426 -6.99 -1.96 -5.49
C ALA A 426 -7.68 -1.65 -6.83
N THR A 427 -7.64 -0.39 -7.25
CA THR A 427 -7.86 0.04 -8.64
C THR A 427 -6.76 -0.52 -9.55
N ALA A 428 -6.92 -0.43 -10.88
CA ALA A 428 -5.91 -0.92 -11.82
C ALA A 428 -4.52 -0.24 -11.63
N GLY A 429 -4.52 1.08 -11.41
CA GLY A 429 -3.28 1.85 -11.17
C GLY A 429 -2.62 1.52 -9.82
N GLU A 430 -3.41 1.32 -8.76
CA GLU A 430 -2.89 0.81 -7.49
C GLU A 430 -2.33 -0.62 -7.65
N ALA A 431 -3.06 -1.52 -8.31
CA ALA A 431 -2.66 -2.92 -8.50
C ALA A 431 -1.33 -3.06 -9.27
N ALA A 432 -1.06 -2.17 -10.23
CA ALA A 432 0.21 -2.10 -10.95
C ALA A 432 1.41 -1.81 -10.01
N CYS A 433 1.19 -1.16 -8.87
CA CYS A 433 2.20 -0.88 -7.84
C CYS A 433 2.34 -1.98 -6.77
N THR A 434 1.77 -3.17 -6.97
CA THR A 434 2.00 -4.32 -6.06
C THR A 434 3.49 -4.73 -6.02
N ILE A 435 4.02 -4.92 -4.81
CA ILE A 435 5.43 -5.29 -4.59
C ILE A 435 5.70 -6.72 -5.09
N VAL A 436 6.74 -6.87 -5.91
CA VAL A 436 7.19 -8.15 -6.49
C VAL A 436 7.82 -9.04 -5.39
N PRO A 437 7.57 -10.37 -5.37
CA PRO A 437 8.15 -11.26 -4.35
C PRO A 437 9.68 -11.29 -4.40
N GLY A 438 10.32 -11.16 -3.23
CA GLY A 438 11.74 -11.45 -3.03
C GLY A 438 12.68 -10.34 -3.49
N SER A 439 13.37 -9.74 -2.52
CA SER A 439 14.56 -8.93 -2.76
C SER A 439 15.66 -9.31 -1.79
N THR A 440 16.90 -9.43 -2.26
CA THR A 440 18.08 -9.64 -1.41
C THR A 440 18.81 -8.33 -1.18
N THR A 441 19.54 -8.23 -0.07
CA THR A 441 20.36 -7.07 0.26
C THR A 441 21.37 -6.79 -0.84
N ALA A 442 21.42 -5.54 -1.29
CA ALA A 442 22.47 -5.03 -2.16
C ALA A 442 23.38 -4.08 -1.36
N VAL A 443 24.62 -3.94 -1.82
CA VAL A 443 25.61 -2.99 -1.24
C VAL A 443 26.42 -2.23 -2.29
N LYS A 444 26.24 -2.56 -3.58
CA LYS A 444 26.98 -1.94 -4.69
C LYS A 444 26.45 -0.55 -5.00
N VAL A 445 27.35 0.30 -5.47
CA VAL A 445 27.06 1.68 -5.88
C VAL A 445 26.85 1.74 -7.39
N TYR A 446 25.86 2.52 -7.82
CA TYR A 446 25.48 2.70 -9.20
C TYR A 446 25.39 4.20 -9.54
N ALA A 447 25.70 4.53 -10.78
CA ALA A 447 25.51 5.86 -11.37
C ALA A 447 24.37 5.80 -12.39
N VAL A 448 23.49 6.80 -12.38
CA VAL A 448 22.40 6.92 -13.35
C VAL A 448 22.95 7.26 -14.72
N GLU A 449 22.59 6.46 -15.72
CA GLU A 449 23.18 6.51 -17.07
C GLU A 449 22.27 7.20 -18.10
N VAL A 450 20.97 7.33 -17.80
CA VAL A 450 19.99 7.96 -18.70
C VAL A 450 19.17 9.04 -17.98
N SER A 451 19.04 10.20 -18.59
CA SER A 451 18.21 11.34 -18.13
C SER A 451 16.70 11.04 -18.08
N SER A 452 16.27 9.93 -18.67
CA SER A 452 14.91 9.40 -18.57
C SER A 452 14.67 8.48 -17.35
N ALA A 453 15.70 8.21 -16.53
CA ALA A 453 15.61 7.28 -15.40
C ALA A 453 14.55 7.71 -14.36
N VAL A 454 13.77 6.75 -13.86
CA VAL A 454 12.70 7.02 -12.89
C VAL A 454 12.81 6.14 -11.66
N GLY A 455 12.97 6.79 -10.51
CA GLY A 455 12.80 6.18 -9.19
C GLY A 455 11.31 6.08 -8.85
N ARG A 456 10.87 4.92 -8.36
CA ARG A 456 9.45 4.58 -8.14
C ARG A 456 9.18 4.04 -6.75
N GLY A 457 7.94 4.14 -6.28
CA GLY A 457 7.49 3.46 -5.06
C GLY A 457 7.53 1.93 -5.15
N ALA A 458 7.36 1.34 -6.34
CA ALA A 458 7.37 -0.11 -6.57
C ALA A 458 8.28 -0.51 -7.76
N PRO A 459 8.84 -1.73 -7.78
CA PRO A 459 9.73 -2.23 -8.85
C PRO A 459 8.94 -2.68 -10.09
N ARG A 460 8.20 -1.77 -10.71
CA ARG A 460 7.39 -2.00 -11.91
C ARG A 460 7.28 -0.76 -12.80
N THR A 461 7.38 -0.97 -14.10
CA THR A 461 7.27 0.07 -15.14
C THR A 461 5.86 0.64 -15.25
N GLU A 462 4.86 -0.16 -14.90
CA GLU A 462 3.42 0.13 -14.98
C GLU A 462 2.93 0.91 -13.75
N CYS A 463 3.71 0.89 -12.65
CA CYS A 463 3.42 1.69 -11.47
C CYS A 463 3.58 3.18 -11.79
N ALA A 464 2.44 3.84 -12.01
CA ALA A 464 2.35 5.26 -12.35
C ALA A 464 2.40 6.19 -11.11
N ILE A 465 2.17 5.64 -9.92
CA ILE A 465 2.10 6.34 -8.64
C ILE A 465 3.52 6.50 -8.05
N ASP A 466 3.76 7.61 -7.34
CA ASP A 466 5.00 7.88 -6.58
C ASP A 466 6.28 7.72 -7.43
N ARG A 467 6.43 8.62 -8.41
CA ARG A 467 7.51 8.64 -9.40
C ARG A 467 8.37 9.90 -9.28
N THR A 468 9.69 9.72 -9.24
CA THR A 468 10.73 10.75 -9.19
C THR A 468 11.65 10.59 -10.41
N VAL A 469 11.92 11.64 -11.19
CA VAL A 469 12.98 11.59 -12.22
C VAL A 469 14.34 11.64 -11.53
N LEU A 470 15.22 10.69 -11.84
CA LEU A 470 16.57 10.64 -11.29
C LEU A 470 17.53 11.38 -12.24
N PRO A 471 18.36 12.33 -11.75
CA PRO A 471 19.30 13.03 -12.62
C PRO A 471 20.35 12.08 -13.21
N GLU A 472 20.63 12.23 -14.50
CA GLU A 472 21.78 11.59 -15.16
C GLU A 472 23.08 11.96 -14.42
N GLY A 473 23.99 10.99 -14.26
CA GLY A 473 25.24 11.15 -13.48
C GLY A 473 25.06 11.18 -11.96
N SER A 474 23.83 11.12 -11.41
CA SER A 474 23.64 10.99 -9.96
C SER A 474 24.04 9.60 -9.47
N VAL A 475 24.66 9.54 -8.28
CA VAL A 475 25.27 8.30 -7.74
C VAL A 475 24.56 7.87 -6.45
N ALA A 476 24.14 6.61 -6.40
CA ALA A 476 23.42 6.03 -5.25
C ALA A 476 23.90 4.62 -4.91
N GLN A 477 23.86 4.28 -3.61
CA GLN A 477 24.05 2.91 -3.16
C GLN A 477 22.72 2.14 -3.25
N ALA A 478 22.74 0.97 -3.88
CA ALA A 478 21.61 0.04 -3.82
C ALA A 478 21.59 -0.65 -2.45
N ILE A 479 20.42 -0.69 -1.81
CA ILE A 479 20.17 -1.36 -0.52
C ILE A 479 19.51 -2.73 -0.70
N ASN A 480 18.73 -2.92 -1.77
CA ASN A 480 18.12 -4.20 -2.14
C ASN A 480 18.13 -4.38 -3.67
N VAL A 481 17.97 -5.62 -4.12
CA VAL A 481 17.79 -5.99 -5.53
C VAL A 481 16.70 -7.05 -5.64
N THR A 482 15.81 -6.96 -6.63
CA THR A 482 14.75 -7.98 -6.86
C THR A 482 15.34 -9.34 -7.23
N ALA A 483 14.59 -10.42 -7.00
CA ALA A 483 15.02 -11.79 -7.32
C ALA A 483 15.34 -12.01 -8.82
N ASP A 484 14.57 -11.38 -9.72
CA ASP A 484 14.81 -11.31 -11.17
C ASP A 484 16.00 -10.41 -11.57
N ARG A 485 16.57 -9.69 -10.59
CA ARG A 485 17.65 -8.70 -10.69
C ARG A 485 17.36 -7.49 -11.56
N GLN A 486 16.13 -7.29 -12.04
CA GLN A 486 15.74 -6.20 -12.95
C GLN A 486 15.60 -4.84 -12.26
N TRP A 487 15.36 -4.81 -10.94
CA TRP A 487 15.17 -3.58 -10.19
C TRP A 487 16.13 -3.48 -9.00
N LEU A 488 16.65 -2.28 -8.79
CA LEU A 488 17.52 -1.92 -7.68
C LEU A 488 16.76 -0.96 -6.76
N GLN A 489 16.68 -1.28 -5.47
CA GLN A 489 16.20 -0.33 -4.48
C GLN A 489 17.38 0.52 -4.05
N VAL A 490 17.28 1.83 -4.25
CA VAL A 490 18.33 2.82 -3.96
C VAL A 490 17.82 3.84 -2.95
N ARG A 491 18.74 4.39 -2.14
CA ARG A 491 18.46 5.57 -1.33
C ARG A 491 18.79 6.82 -2.15
N THR A 492 17.78 7.62 -2.45
CA THR A 492 17.89 8.90 -3.16
C THR A 492 17.65 10.06 -2.18
N GLY A 493 17.77 11.30 -2.65
CA GLY A 493 17.44 12.46 -1.82
C GLY A 493 15.96 12.51 -1.39
N GLU A 494 15.05 12.07 -2.27
CA GLU A 494 13.60 12.06 -2.03
C GLU A 494 13.11 10.83 -1.25
N GLY A 495 14.01 9.93 -0.82
CA GLY A 495 13.68 8.77 0.00
C GLY A 495 14.21 7.45 -0.57
N ILE A 496 13.51 6.35 -0.31
CA ILE A 496 13.85 5.04 -0.87
C ILE A 496 13.04 4.85 -2.15
N ARG A 497 13.73 4.56 -3.27
CA ARG A 497 13.13 4.41 -4.61
C ARG A 497 13.60 3.12 -5.27
N TRP A 498 12.75 2.51 -6.08
CA TRP A 498 13.13 1.46 -7.03
C TRP A 498 13.50 2.10 -8.37
N VAL A 499 14.68 1.79 -8.90
CA VAL A 499 15.13 2.16 -10.25
C VAL A 499 15.31 0.89 -11.09
N ALA A 500 15.01 0.97 -12.38
CA ALA A 500 15.25 -0.14 -13.29
C ALA A 500 16.76 -0.29 -13.55
N ARG A 501 17.24 -1.53 -13.67
CA ARG A 501 18.66 -1.82 -13.84
C ARG A 501 19.20 -1.48 -15.23
N SER A 502 18.32 -1.30 -16.20
CA SER A 502 18.60 -0.69 -17.50
C SER A 502 19.08 0.75 -17.41
N ASP A 503 18.68 1.47 -16.35
CA ASP A 503 18.81 2.93 -16.28
C ASP A 503 20.12 3.36 -15.56
N VAL A 504 20.89 2.40 -15.04
CA VAL A 504 22.03 2.63 -14.16
C VAL A 504 23.19 1.65 -14.41
N ARG A 505 24.41 2.17 -14.48
CA ARG A 505 25.66 1.39 -14.52
C ARG A 505 26.33 1.32 -13.16
N TYR A 506 27.33 0.46 -13.01
CA TYR A 506 28.20 0.52 -11.82
C TYR A 506 28.95 1.86 -11.75
N ALA A 507 29.07 2.40 -10.54
CA ALA A 507 29.87 3.60 -10.29
C ALA A 507 31.37 3.26 -10.30
N THR A 508 32.14 4.10 -10.98
CA THR A 508 33.62 4.08 -10.98
C THR A 508 34.20 4.43 -9.60
N ALA A 509 35.50 4.20 -9.39
CA ALA A 509 36.13 4.47 -8.09
C ALA A 509 36.04 5.94 -7.62
N PRO A 510 36.12 6.98 -8.48
CA PRO A 510 35.81 8.35 -8.08
C PRO A 510 34.32 8.56 -7.75
N GLU A 511 33.41 8.08 -8.59
CA GLU A 511 31.96 8.22 -8.38
C GLU A 511 31.49 7.57 -7.06
N GLN A 512 32.12 6.46 -6.63
CA GLN A 512 31.84 5.84 -5.33
C GLN A 512 32.12 6.77 -4.13
N GLN A 513 33.00 7.76 -4.28
CA GLN A 513 33.24 8.78 -3.25
C GLN A 513 32.11 9.82 -3.19
N CYS A 514 31.42 10.06 -4.30
CA CYS A 514 30.29 10.98 -4.45
C CYS A 514 28.95 10.46 -3.88
N VAL A 515 28.89 9.25 -3.31
CA VAL A 515 27.67 8.76 -2.65
C VAL A 515 27.29 9.71 -1.51
N GLY A 516 26.11 10.34 -1.63
CA GLY A 516 25.63 11.34 -0.67
C GLY A 516 25.50 10.80 0.76
N PRO A 517 25.56 11.67 1.78
CA PRO A 517 25.38 11.27 3.17
C PRO A 517 23.99 10.68 3.39
N ASN A 518 23.87 9.72 4.30
CA ASN A 518 22.64 8.96 4.56
C ASN A 518 21.58 9.74 5.38
N GLY A 519 21.35 11.02 5.05
CA GLY A 519 20.29 11.86 5.57
C GLY A 519 19.53 12.52 4.42
N GLY A 520 18.21 12.28 4.35
CA GLY A 520 17.36 12.67 3.21
C GLY A 520 17.36 14.17 2.92
N VAL A 521 17.05 14.52 1.67
CA VAL A 521 17.08 15.89 1.16
C VAL A 521 15.78 16.59 1.50
N LYS A 522 15.88 17.71 2.21
CA LYS A 522 14.72 18.55 2.54
C LYS A 522 14.44 19.44 1.33
N THR A 523 13.22 19.42 0.79
CA THR A 523 12.81 20.25 -0.34
C THR A 523 12.95 21.74 -0.01
N ARG A 524 13.52 22.51 -0.95
CA ARG A 524 13.80 23.95 -0.79
C ARG A 524 13.70 24.59 -2.17
N SER A 525 12.98 25.70 -2.29
CA SER A 525 12.60 26.29 -3.60
C SER A 525 13.02 27.75 -3.80
N ALA A 526 13.69 28.33 -2.79
CA ALA A 526 14.20 29.69 -2.79
C ALA A 526 15.34 29.90 -3.81
N VAL A 527 15.64 31.16 -4.07
CA VAL A 527 16.74 31.60 -4.93
C VAL A 527 17.90 32.05 -4.05
N TYR A 528 19.12 31.75 -4.48
CA TYR A 528 20.36 32.07 -3.79
C TYR A 528 21.31 32.78 -4.75
N VAL A 529 22.17 33.65 -4.23
CA VAL A 529 23.31 34.20 -4.98
C VAL A 529 24.56 33.42 -4.57
N VAL A 530 25.50 33.26 -5.50
CA VAL A 530 26.83 32.71 -5.22
C VAL A 530 27.75 33.81 -4.71
N ASP A 531 28.23 33.69 -3.47
CA ASP A 531 28.99 34.75 -2.79
C ASP A 531 30.48 34.68 -3.07
N ASN A 532 30.97 33.50 -3.47
CA ASN A 532 32.36 33.23 -3.83
C ASN A 532 32.37 32.22 -4.99
N ASP A 533 33.35 32.31 -5.90
CA ASP A 533 33.51 31.35 -7.01
C ASP A 533 33.52 29.89 -6.48
N THR A 534 32.52 29.12 -6.87
CA THR A 534 32.25 27.77 -6.33
C THR A 534 32.08 26.71 -7.42
N VAL A 535 32.04 25.45 -7.00
CA VAL A 535 32.05 24.27 -7.86
C VAL A 535 30.89 23.34 -7.49
N GLY A 536 29.93 23.24 -8.39
CA GLY A 536 28.80 22.32 -8.30
C GLY A 536 29.18 20.91 -8.74
N VAL A 537 28.96 19.92 -7.87
CA VAL A 537 29.38 18.51 -8.04
C VAL A 537 28.19 17.56 -8.06
N VAL A 538 28.36 16.31 -8.54
CA VAL A 538 27.24 15.35 -8.63
C VAL A 538 26.78 14.77 -7.29
N GLY A 539 27.62 14.87 -6.25
CA GLY A 539 27.31 14.37 -4.90
C GLY A 539 27.78 15.33 -3.81
N PRO A 540 27.01 15.55 -2.72
CA PRO A 540 27.29 16.57 -1.70
C PRO A 540 28.38 16.11 -0.72
N ARG A 541 29.63 16.13 -1.20
CA ARG A 541 30.85 15.82 -0.47
C ARG A 541 32.02 16.61 -1.08
N SER A 542 32.88 17.16 -0.22
CA SER A 542 34.08 17.91 -0.65
C SER A 542 35.14 17.06 -1.35
N THR A 543 35.03 15.72 -1.27
CA THR A 543 35.87 14.75 -1.99
C THR A 543 35.26 14.29 -3.32
N CYS A 544 34.12 14.85 -3.75
CA CYS A 544 33.52 14.55 -5.04
C CYS A 544 33.99 15.57 -6.08
N ASP A 545 34.81 15.14 -7.04
CA ASP A 545 35.33 15.96 -8.15
C ASP A 545 34.63 15.66 -9.50
N VAL A 546 33.62 14.78 -9.49
CA VAL A 546 32.94 14.29 -10.69
C VAL A 546 31.83 15.26 -11.15
N GLY A 547 31.78 15.50 -12.46
CA GLY A 547 30.70 16.23 -13.14
C GLY A 547 30.65 17.73 -12.82
N VAL A 548 31.78 18.32 -12.47
CA VAL A 548 31.96 19.74 -12.08
C VAL A 548 31.27 20.73 -13.03
N ALA A 549 30.45 21.60 -12.44
CA ALA A 549 30.01 22.87 -13.03
C ALA A 549 30.61 24.02 -12.23
N LYS A 550 31.22 25.02 -12.88
CA LYS A 550 31.76 26.21 -12.21
C LYS A 550 30.68 27.28 -12.13
N LEU A 551 30.53 27.91 -10.97
CA LEU A 551 29.65 29.06 -10.75
C LEU A 551 30.51 30.23 -10.28
N ALA A 552 30.34 31.39 -10.91
CA ALA A 552 31.04 32.61 -10.52
C ALA A 552 30.29 33.34 -9.41
N GLN A 553 31.00 34.17 -8.65
CA GLN A 553 30.40 35.16 -7.75
C GLN A 553 29.31 35.99 -8.47
N GLY A 554 28.20 36.24 -7.79
CA GLY A 554 27.04 37.00 -8.31
C GLY A 554 26.04 36.17 -9.14
N VAL A 555 26.31 34.90 -9.43
CA VAL A 555 25.35 34.05 -10.17
C VAL A 555 24.16 33.67 -9.28
N ALA A 556 22.94 33.99 -9.72
CA ALA A 556 21.71 33.63 -9.04
C ALA A 556 21.24 32.21 -9.42
N VAL A 557 21.19 31.29 -8.45
CA VAL A 557 20.83 29.87 -8.63
C VAL A 557 19.55 29.51 -7.89
N ARG A 558 18.78 28.56 -8.43
CA ARG A 558 17.53 28.08 -7.80
C ARG A 558 17.79 26.80 -7.02
N ALA A 559 17.47 26.81 -5.72
CA ALA A 559 17.45 25.61 -4.91
C ALA A 559 16.30 24.67 -5.32
N HIS A 560 16.57 23.38 -5.20
CA HIS A 560 15.61 22.28 -5.25
C HIS A 560 15.58 21.49 -3.92
N GLY A 561 16.66 21.51 -3.16
CA GLY A 561 16.71 20.94 -1.81
C GLY A 561 18.00 21.25 -1.07
N VAL A 562 18.06 20.87 0.21
CA VAL A 562 19.24 20.94 1.07
C VAL A 562 19.53 19.56 1.67
N SER A 563 20.81 19.23 1.86
CA SER A 563 21.24 17.96 2.45
C SER A 563 20.69 17.75 3.87
N GLY A 564 20.67 16.49 4.34
CA GLY A 564 20.16 16.16 5.67
C GLY A 564 20.89 16.88 6.81
N SER A 565 22.21 17.08 6.68
CA SER A 565 23.06 17.83 7.61
C SER A 565 22.88 19.34 7.51
N GLY A 566 22.69 19.87 6.29
CA GLY A 566 22.48 21.28 6.03
C GLY A 566 23.55 21.92 5.15
N ASP A 567 24.76 21.34 5.09
CA ASP A 567 25.97 21.98 4.55
C ASP A 567 26.03 22.07 3.01
N TRP A 568 25.05 21.50 2.31
CA TRP A 568 25.03 21.43 0.84
C TRP A 568 23.65 21.74 0.27
N MET A 569 23.60 22.60 -0.74
CA MET A 569 22.40 22.94 -1.50
C MET A 569 22.39 22.20 -2.84
N TRP A 570 21.25 21.61 -3.19
CA TRP A 570 21.00 21.08 -4.52
C TRP A 570 20.38 22.18 -5.37
N VAL A 571 21.08 22.65 -6.39
CA VAL A 571 20.69 23.80 -7.21
C VAL A 571 20.66 23.45 -8.70
N ASP A 572 19.91 24.23 -9.48
CA ASP A 572 20.02 24.27 -10.94
C ASP A 572 21.22 25.16 -11.35
N THR A 573 22.08 24.66 -12.24
CA THR A 573 23.33 25.31 -12.68
C THR A 573 23.39 25.53 -14.20
N GLY A 574 22.23 25.47 -14.88
CA GLY A 574 22.11 25.54 -16.33
C GLY A 574 22.58 24.25 -17.03
N THR A 575 23.78 23.78 -16.72
CA THR A 575 24.40 22.50 -17.14
C THR A 575 23.83 21.26 -16.41
N GLY A 576 22.58 21.37 -15.95
CA GLY A 576 21.90 20.43 -15.07
C GLY A 576 21.95 20.84 -13.59
N ARG A 577 21.45 19.97 -12.71
CA ARG A 577 21.48 20.21 -11.26
C ARG A 577 22.75 19.67 -10.62
N ARG A 578 23.26 20.38 -9.61
CA ARG A 578 24.49 20.04 -8.87
C ARG A 578 24.34 20.36 -7.38
N TRP A 579 25.26 19.81 -6.59
CA TRP A 579 25.43 20.12 -5.18
C TRP A 579 26.54 21.15 -5.00
N ILE A 580 26.24 22.24 -4.32
CA ILE A 580 27.21 23.27 -3.90
C ILE A 580 27.22 23.41 -2.38
N PRO A 581 28.34 23.84 -1.76
CA PRO A 581 28.36 24.12 -0.33
C PRO A 581 27.41 25.26 0.03
N THR A 582 26.75 25.19 1.19
CA THR A 582 25.93 26.31 1.69
C THR A 582 26.73 27.42 2.37
N SER A 583 28.06 27.28 2.44
CA SER A 583 28.99 28.34 2.83
C SER A 583 29.26 29.35 1.71
N ASP A 584 28.87 29.02 0.48
CA ASP A 584 29.26 29.74 -0.73
C ASP A 584 28.08 30.49 -1.35
N ILE A 585 26.94 30.54 -0.64
CA ILE A 585 25.66 31.09 -1.12
C ILE A 585 24.82 31.77 -0.02
N ASP A 586 24.31 32.96 -0.33
CA ASP A 586 23.36 33.70 0.51
C ASP A 586 21.96 33.77 -0.14
N VAL A 587 20.94 34.12 0.65
CA VAL A 587 19.55 34.19 0.16
C VAL A 587 19.37 35.42 -0.76
N ALA A 588 19.00 35.18 -2.02
CA ALA A 588 18.89 36.24 -3.03
C ALA A 588 17.80 37.26 -2.69
N THR A 589 18.13 38.54 -2.84
CA THR A 589 17.16 39.65 -2.75
C THR A 589 16.18 39.67 -3.93
N THR A 590 15.14 40.49 -3.83
CA THR A 590 14.10 40.63 -4.85
C THR A 590 14.58 41.24 -6.18
N SER A 591 15.77 41.85 -6.20
CA SER A 591 16.50 42.27 -7.40
C SER A 591 17.30 41.10 -7.98
N GLU A 592 18.21 40.52 -7.20
CA GLU A 592 19.12 39.44 -7.65
C GLU A 592 18.35 38.20 -8.13
N ALA A 593 17.22 37.86 -7.50
CA ALA A 593 16.37 36.75 -7.91
C ALA A 593 15.77 36.92 -9.33
N ARG A 594 15.88 38.10 -9.95
CA ARG A 594 15.51 38.35 -11.36
C ARG A 594 16.63 37.94 -12.31
N CYS A 595 17.89 38.08 -11.90
CA CYS A 595 19.09 37.66 -12.63
C CYS A 595 19.31 36.13 -12.67
N LEU A 596 18.32 35.33 -12.24
CA LEU A 596 18.30 33.87 -12.38
C LEU A 596 18.59 33.42 -13.82
N GLU A 597 19.49 32.44 -13.99
CA GLU A 597 19.80 31.92 -15.32
C GLU A 597 18.57 31.27 -16.00
N PRO A 598 18.41 31.44 -17.33
CA PRO A 598 17.36 30.77 -18.09
C PRO A 598 17.53 29.25 -18.13
N ARG A 599 16.40 28.53 -18.09
CA ARG A 599 16.36 27.09 -18.37
C ARG A 599 16.81 26.81 -19.80
N GLY A 600 17.63 25.78 -19.98
CA GLY A 600 18.18 25.37 -21.28
C GLY A 600 19.71 25.28 -21.32
N GLY A 601 20.40 25.77 -20.28
CA GLY A 601 21.86 25.66 -20.16
C GLY A 601 22.63 26.57 -21.12
N VAL A 602 23.91 26.24 -21.31
CA VAL A 602 24.85 27.00 -22.15
C VAL A 602 25.69 26.05 -23.00
N GLU A 603 26.01 26.46 -24.22
CA GLU A 603 26.95 25.77 -25.12
C GLU A 603 28.22 26.59 -25.30
N ALA A 604 29.37 25.93 -25.45
CA ALA A 604 30.64 26.60 -25.69
C ALA A 604 30.65 27.32 -27.06
N ALA A 605 31.12 28.57 -27.07
CA ALA A 605 31.25 29.40 -28.25
C ALA A 605 32.70 29.86 -28.46
N SER A 606 33.03 30.22 -29.70
CA SER A 606 34.35 30.73 -30.09
C SER A 606 34.31 31.84 -31.14
N LYS A 607 33.12 32.15 -31.68
CA LYS A 607 32.94 33.09 -32.78
C LYS A 607 33.13 34.54 -32.33
N VAL A 608 33.66 35.36 -33.23
CA VAL A 608 33.91 36.79 -32.99
C VAL A 608 32.77 37.63 -33.56
N TYR A 609 32.36 38.64 -32.80
CA TYR A 609 31.22 39.51 -33.07
C TYR A 609 31.65 40.99 -32.98
N ALA A 610 30.95 41.85 -33.71
CA ALA A 610 31.03 43.30 -33.60
C ALA A 610 29.67 43.87 -33.14
N VAL A 611 29.72 44.77 -32.16
CA VAL A 611 28.53 45.46 -31.61
C VAL A 611 27.92 46.39 -32.66
N ARG A 612 26.60 46.32 -32.84
CA ARG A 612 25.85 47.12 -33.83
C ARG A 612 25.47 48.48 -33.28
N GLU A 613 24.87 48.52 -32.09
CA GLU A 613 24.25 49.72 -31.53
C GLU A 613 25.08 50.34 -30.39
N SER A 614 24.89 51.63 -30.12
CA SER A 614 25.64 52.36 -29.09
C SER A 614 25.14 52.12 -27.66
N ASN A 615 24.07 51.34 -27.51
CA ASN A 615 23.27 51.12 -26.31
C ASN A 615 23.43 49.70 -25.73
N THR A 616 24.21 48.83 -26.37
CA THR A 616 24.33 47.41 -26.01
C THR A 616 24.84 47.26 -24.58
N ILE A 617 24.15 46.46 -23.77
CA ILE A 617 24.47 46.30 -22.34
C ILE A 617 24.97 44.89 -22.07
N GLY A 618 26.24 44.78 -21.65
CA GLY A 618 26.80 43.58 -21.04
C GLY A 618 26.34 43.44 -19.58
N ARG A 619 25.80 42.29 -19.21
CA ARG A 619 25.12 42.04 -17.93
C ARG A 619 25.69 40.81 -17.22
N ILE A 620 25.46 40.68 -15.91
CA ILE A 620 25.88 39.48 -15.17
C ILE A 620 25.03 38.23 -15.51
N ALA A 621 23.81 38.42 -16.02
CA ALA A 621 22.91 37.33 -16.46
C ALA A 621 22.26 37.62 -17.83
N PRO A 622 21.86 36.59 -18.60
CA PRO A 622 21.26 36.77 -19.93
C PRO A 622 19.76 37.12 -19.87
N ARG A 623 19.45 38.27 -19.27
CA ARG A 623 18.09 38.84 -19.19
C ARG A 623 18.13 40.38 -19.27
N SER A 624 17.13 40.99 -19.90
CA SER A 624 17.08 42.45 -20.12
C SER A 624 16.72 43.28 -18.87
N ASP A 625 16.17 42.66 -17.84
CA ASP A 625 15.85 43.25 -16.54
C ASP A 625 16.97 43.15 -15.50
N CYS A 626 18.00 42.33 -15.76
CA CYS A 626 19.19 42.23 -14.91
C CYS A 626 20.15 43.39 -15.22
N SER A 627 20.11 44.47 -14.43
CA SER A 627 20.91 45.69 -14.62
C SER A 627 22.13 45.83 -13.70
N ASP A 628 22.22 44.98 -12.67
CA ASP A 628 23.25 45.10 -11.64
C ASP A 628 24.63 44.70 -12.20
N ASP A 629 25.65 45.49 -11.84
CA ASP A 629 27.01 45.48 -12.43
C ASP A 629 27.06 45.39 -13.97
N SER A 630 26.14 46.12 -14.62
CA SER A 630 26.07 46.18 -16.08
C SER A 630 27.10 47.15 -16.69
N THR A 631 27.63 46.76 -17.85
CA THR A 631 28.66 47.47 -18.60
C THR A 631 28.11 47.87 -19.98
N ALA A 632 28.08 49.15 -20.29
CA ALA A 632 27.73 49.63 -21.62
C ALA A 632 28.83 49.29 -22.64
N LEU A 633 28.42 48.90 -23.85
CA LEU A 633 29.30 48.51 -24.95
C LEU A 633 28.98 49.37 -26.18
N VAL A 634 29.99 50.10 -26.67
CA VAL A 634 29.82 51.02 -27.81
C VAL A 634 29.80 50.28 -29.15
N SER A 635 29.05 50.81 -30.11
CA SER A 635 29.03 50.33 -31.50
C SER A 635 30.45 50.21 -32.08
N GLY A 636 30.69 49.15 -32.86
CA GLY A 636 32.02 48.82 -33.40
C GLY A 636 32.95 48.09 -32.43
N THR A 637 32.60 47.90 -31.15
CA THR A 637 33.40 47.07 -30.24
C THR A 637 33.44 45.62 -30.73
N VAL A 638 34.64 45.06 -30.90
CA VAL A 638 34.84 43.65 -31.30
C VAL A 638 35.05 42.77 -30.06
N LEU A 639 34.29 41.68 -29.97
CA LEU A 639 34.23 40.79 -28.81
C LEU A 639 34.22 39.32 -29.27
N GLN A 640 34.92 38.44 -28.54
CA GLN A 640 34.79 36.99 -28.73
C GLN A 640 33.75 36.42 -27.76
N ALA A 641 32.81 35.62 -28.28
CA ALA A 641 31.90 34.85 -27.45
C ALA A 641 32.60 33.59 -26.92
N VAL A 642 32.38 33.29 -25.64
CA VAL A 642 32.87 32.08 -24.94
C VAL A 642 31.76 31.06 -24.70
N GLU A 643 30.51 31.51 -24.55
CA GLU A 643 29.32 30.67 -24.43
C GLU A 643 28.12 31.29 -25.17
N VAL A 644 27.12 30.47 -25.47
CA VAL A 644 25.80 30.88 -25.96
C VAL A 644 24.73 30.22 -25.09
N SER A 645 23.68 30.96 -24.72
CA SER A 645 22.55 30.38 -23.97
C SER A 645 21.82 29.34 -24.82
N GLY A 646 21.24 28.29 -24.21
CA GLY A 646 20.42 27.28 -24.92
C GLY A 646 19.19 27.85 -25.64
N SER A 647 18.79 29.09 -25.32
CA SER A 647 17.77 29.84 -26.08
C SER A 647 18.26 30.40 -27.43
N GLY A 648 19.56 30.30 -27.72
CA GLY A 648 20.24 30.92 -28.86
C GLY A 648 20.39 32.45 -28.79
N ASN A 649 19.60 33.14 -27.94
CA ASN A 649 19.39 34.59 -27.98
C ASN A 649 20.43 35.43 -27.24
N TRP A 650 21.27 34.83 -26.40
CA TRP A 650 22.29 35.54 -25.61
C TRP A 650 23.67 34.92 -25.79
N LEU A 651 24.70 35.76 -25.79
CA LEU A 651 26.11 35.40 -25.91
C LEU A 651 26.86 35.86 -24.66
N ARG A 652 27.69 34.99 -24.08
CA ARG A 652 28.65 35.36 -23.04
C ARG A 652 29.94 35.80 -23.71
N VAL A 653 30.42 36.99 -23.39
CA VAL A 653 31.60 37.62 -24.00
C VAL A 653 32.58 38.08 -22.93
N ARG A 654 33.89 38.07 -23.25
CA ARG A 654 34.91 38.69 -22.39
C ARG A 654 34.97 40.19 -22.62
N THR A 655 34.93 40.96 -21.53
CA THR A 655 35.01 42.42 -21.51
C THR A 655 36.11 42.89 -20.54
N GLY A 656 36.39 44.20 -20.51
CA GLY A 656 37.30 44.77 -19.49
C GLY A 656 36.79 44.63 -18.05
N ALA A 657 35.49 44.42 -17.85
CA ALA A 657 34.88 44.19 -16.54
C ALA A 657 34.78 42.69 -16.16
N GLY A 658 35.41 41.81 -16.94
CA GLY A 658 35.23 40.35 -16.86
C GLY A 658 34.23 39.83 -17.89
N GLU A 659 33.71 38.62 -17.68
CA GLU A 659 32.70 38.05 -18.59
C GLU A 659 31.32 38.65 -18.35
N ARG A 660 30.58 38.93 -19.43
CA ARG A 660 29.23 39.49 -19.41
C ARG A 660 28.36 38.86 -20.50
N TRP A 661 27.07 38.77 -20.25
CA TRP A 661 26.05 38.37 -21.21
C TRP A 661 25.56 39.56 -22.02
N ILE A 662 25.49 39.41 -23.34
CA ILE A 662 24.93 40.39 -24.29
C ILE A 662 23.82 39.74 -25.12
N ALA A 663 22.83 40.54 -25.52
CA ALA A 663 21.79 40.07 -26.42
C ALA A 663 22.35 39.89 -27.84
N ARG A 664 21.96 38.81 -28.52
CA ARG A 664 22.51 38.43 -29.83
C ARG A 664 21.98 39.28 -30.98
N ALA A 665 20.84 39.95 -30.79
CA ALA A 665 20.28 40.89 -31.75
C ALA A 665 21.18 42.13 -31.93
N ASP A 666 21.82 42.56 -30.85
CA ASP A 666 22.66 43.74 -30.73
C ASP A 666 24.02 43.61 -31.44
N VAL A 667 24.37 42.41 -31.94
CA VAL A 667 25.66 42.13 -32.56
C VAL A 667 25.53 41.50 -33.96
N ARG A 668 26.55 41.72 -34.79
CA ARG A 668 26.79 40.94 -36.03
C ARG A 668 28.07 40.12 -35.88
N TYR A 669 28.27 39.13 -36.75
CA TYR A 669 29.61 38.55 -36.89
C TYR A 669 30.62 39.63 -37.30
N ALA A 670 31.84 39.52 -36.78
CA ALA A 670 32.96 40.32 -37.22
C ALA A 670 33.40 39.89 -38.64
N THR A 671 33.81 40.84 -39.47
CA THR A 671 34.48 40.58 -40.74
C THR A 671 35.91 40.06 -40.50
N ALA A 672 36.57 39.53 -41.53
CA ALA A 672 37.93 38.98 -41.40
C ALA A 672 39.00 39.99 -40.92
N PRO A 673 38.95 41.30 -41.29
CA PRO A 673 39.82 42.30 -40.67
C PRO A 673 39.44 42.59 -39.20
N GLU A 674 38.14 42.70 -38.90
CA GLU A 674 37.68 42.98 -37.53
C GLU A 674 37.98 41.83 -36.56
N SER A 675 38.00 40.57 -37.00
CA SER A 675 38.27 39.43 -36.11
C SER A 675 39.70 39.42 -35.55
N LEU A 676 40.63 40.14 -36.19
CA LEU A 676 41.98 40.41 -35.66
C LEU A 676 41.97 41.43 -34.51
N CYS A 677 40.97 42.32 -34.46
CA CYS A 677 40.87 43.43 -33.51
C CYS A 677 40.40 43.05 -32.09
N VAL A 678 40.13 41.76 -31.81
CA VAL A 678 39.71 41.31 -30.47
C VAL A 678 40.76 41.73 -29.43
N ALA A 679 40.30 42.39 -28.37
CA ALA A 679 41.18 42.80 -27.28
C ALA A 679 41.89 41.57 -26.68
N PRO A 680 43.23 41.57 -26.57
CA PRO A 680 43.98 40.38 -26.16
C PRO A 680 43.65 39.97 -24.72
N ASN A 681 43.71 38.67 -24.44
CA ASN A 681 43.32 38.04 -23.16
C ASN A 681 44.12 38.49 -21.91
N GLY A 682 45.00 39.49 -22.01
CA GLY A 682 45.73 40.09 -20.87
C GLY A 682 44.92 41.09 -20.04
N GLY A 683 43.62 41.24 -20.32
CA GLY A 683 42.72 42.17 -19.62
C GLY A 683 42.88 43.63 -20.06
N VAL A 684 41.97 44.46 -19.57
CA VAL A 684 41.90 45.90 -19.83
C VAL A 684 41.57 46.60 -18.52
N SER A 685 42.44 47.50 -18.06
CA SER A 685 42.22 48.28 -16.84
C SER A 685 41.57 49.62 -17.17
N SER A 686 40.73 50.15 -16.27
CA SER A 686 40.18 51.50 -16.47
C SER A 686 41.27 52.57 -16.45
N ALA A 687 41.11 53.58 -17.30
CA ALA A 687 41.90 54.81 -17.30
C ALA A 687 40.95 56.00 -17.28
N ARG A 688 41.40 57.15 -16.74
CA ARG A 688 40.53 58.34 -16.56
C ARG A 688 41.22 59.67 -16.89
N LEU A 689 42.50 59.62 -17.22
CA LEU A 689 43.36 60.78 -17.45
C LEU A 689 43.16 61.35 -18.86
N THR A 690 43.46 62.64 -19.02
CA THR A 690 43.50 63.33 -20.31
C THR A 690 44.90 63.16 -20.92
N TYR A 691 44.96 63.09 -22.24
CA TYR A 691 46.20 62.94 -23.01
C TYR A 691 46.18 63.83 -24.24
N ARG A 692 47.35 64.34 -24.62
CA ARG A 692 47.60 65.07 -25.88
C ARG A 692 48.31 64.15 -26.87
N VAL A 693 47.82 64.10 -28.10
CA VAL A 693 48.47 63.39 -29.22
C VAL A 693 49.77 64.12 -29.58
N LEU A 694 50.88 63.38 -29.61
CA LEU A 694 52.22 63.95 -29.86
C LEU A 694 52.52 64.12 -31.35
N THR A 695 52.08 63.17 -32.17
CA THR A 695 52.29 63.10 -33.61
C THR A 695 51.04 62.55 -34.28
N ASP A 696 50.78 62.92 -35.53
CA ASP A 696 49.67 62.38 -36.32
C ASP A 696 49.66 60.84 -36.25
N THR A 697 48.56 60.27 -35.74
CA THR A 697 48.39 58.83 -35.51
C THR A 697 47.00 58.36 -35.91
N THR A 698 46.78 57.05 -35.97
CA THR A 698 45.50 56.45 -36.33
C THR A 698 44.93 55.69 -35.15
N ALA A 699 43.78 56.12 -34.66
CA ALA A 699 43.05 55.49 -33.55
C ALA A 699 42.23 54.29 -34.07
N LEU A 700 42.71 53.08 -33.79
CA LEU A 700 42.24 51.81 -34.34
C LEU A 700 41.05 51.23 -33.57
N LEU A 701 40.37 50.23 -34.14
CA LEU A 701 39.25 49.53 -33.48
C LEU A 701 39.72 48.57 -32.36
N GLY A 702 41.00 48.20 -32.34
CA GLY A 702 41.61 47.24 -31.42
C GLY A 702 43.09 47.54 -31.18
N PRO A 703 43.69 47.04 -30.08
CA PRO A 703 45.05 47.38 -29.65
C PRO A 703 46.13 46.56 -30.41
N ARG A 704 46.13 46.63 -31.75
CA ARG A 704 47.08 45.95 -32.63
C ARG A 704 47.25 46.71 -33.96
N ASP A 705 48.47 46.73 -34.50
CA ASP A 705 48.80 47.42 -35.76
C ASP A 705 48.10 46.86 -37.01
N ASP A 706 47.68 45.59 -36.98
CA ASP A 706 46.94 44.93 -38.06
C ASP A 706 45.41 45.13 -37.99
N CYS A 707 44.91 45.82 -36.95
CA CYS A 707 43.50 46.17 -36.83
C CYS A 707 43.15 47.40 -37.69
N GLY A 708 42.81 47.15 -38.96
CA GLY A 708 42.53 48.19 -39.96
C GLY A 708 41.32 49.09 -39.68
N ALA A 709 41.19 50.13 -40.50
CA ALA A 709 40.12 51.15 -40.47
C ALA A 709 39.97 51.90 -39.12
N GLY A 710 40.98 52.70 -38.79
CA GLY A 710 40.92 53.66 -37.67
C GLY A 710 40.65 55.11 -38.12
N ILE A 711 40.58 56.02 -37.13
CA ILE A 711 40.36 57.46 -37.32
C ILE A 711 41.70 58.19 -37.20
N ALA A 712 42.01 59.10 -38.12
CA ALA A 712 43.19 59.96 -37.98
C ALA A 712 43.00 60.95 -36.82
N LEU A 713 43.96 61.00 -35.90
CA LEU A 713 44.09 62.01 -34.86
C LEU A 713 45.34 62.83 -35.12
N SER A 714 45.18 64.15 -35.25
CA SER A 714 46.31 65.05 -35.52
C SER A 714 47.14 65.33 -34.26
N ALA A 715 48.40 65.68 -34.46
CA ALA A 715 49.26 66.20 -33.41
C ALA A 715 48.59 67.39 -32.69
N GLY A 716 48.61 67.36 -31.35
CA GLY A 716 47.96 68.35 -30.51
C GLY A 716 46.48 68.10 -30.22
N THR A 717 45.81 67.11 -30.82
CA THR A 717 44.45 66.70 -30.41
C THR A 717 44.46 66.22 -28.96
N VAL A 718 43.50 66.69 -28.16
CA VAL A 718 43.32 66.28 -26.76
C VAL A 718 42.26 65.20 -26.68
N VAL A 719 42.58 64.08 -26.05
CA VAL A 719 41.72 62.89 -25.93
C VAL A 719 41.66 62.37 -24.50
N LYS A 720 40.47 61.94 -24.07
CA LYS A 720 40.29 61.36 -22.73
C LYS A 720 40.44 59.85 -22.77
N ALA A 721 41.31 59.30 -21.92
CA ALA A 721 41.41 57.86 -21.75
C ALA A 721 40.21 57.31 -20.97
N VAL A 722 39.75 56.14 -21.40
CA VAL A 722 38.73 55.32 -20.75
C VAL A 722 39.32 53.99 -20.27
N ALA A 723 40.35 53.48 -20.96
CA ALA A 723 40.98 52.21 -20.61
C ALA A 723 42.45 52.13 -21.05
N ILE A 724 43.17 51.11 -20.58
CA ILE A 724 44.54 50.76 -20.98
C ILE A 724 44.67 49.24 -21.09
N SER A 725 45.43 48.74 -22.07
CA SER A 725 45.66 47.31 -22.24
C SER A 725 46.47 46.74 -21.06
N GLY A 726 46.34 45.44 -20.77
CA GLY A 726 47.19 44.75 -19.77
C GLY A 726 48.68 44.85 -20.07
N SER A 727 49.07 44.91 -21.36
CA SER A 727 50.44 45.19 -21.80
C SER A 727 50.91 46.63 -21.57
N ARG A 728 49.99 47.55 -21.24
CA ARG A 728 50.16 49.01 -21.11
C ARG A 728 50.67 49.74 -22.36
N THR A 729 50.87 49.02 -23.47
CA THR A 729 51.33 49.57 -24.76
C THR A 729 50.23 50.28 -25.56
N TRP A 730 48.96 50.07 -25.23
CA TRP A 730 47.82 50.71 -25.90
C TRP A 730 46.87 51.37 -24.90
N LEU A 731 46.38 52.54 -25.27
CA LEU A 731 45.43 53.35 -24.53
C LEU A 731 44.11 53.39 -25.29
N LYS A 732 42.99 53.08 -24.63
CA LYS A 732 41.66 53.27 -25.21
C LYS A 732 41.18 54.67 -24.85
N VAL A 733 40.83 55.45 -25.87
CA VAL A 733 40.43 56.86 -25.77
C VAL A 733 39.05 57.07 -26.36
N ALA A 734 38.31 58.03 -25.82
CA ALA A 734 37.05 58.48 -26.39
C ALA A 734 37.30 59.44 -27.57
N THR A 735 36.62 59.19 -28.71
CA THR A 735 36.62 60.06 -29.90
C THR A 735 35.17 60.32 -30.34
N GLU A 736 34.95 61.28 -31.24
CA GLU A 736 33.60 61.64 -31.71
C GLU A 736 32.85 60.48 -32.38
N ALA A 737 33.55 59.56 -33.06
CA ALA A 737 32.97 58.34 -33.62
C ALA A 737 33.14 57.11 -32.70
N GLY A 738 33.20 57.34 -31.39
CA GLY A 738 33.25 56.32 -30.34
C GLY A 738 34.65 56.04 -29.80
N GLU A 739 34.76 55.03 -28.94
CA GLU A 739 36.05 54.67 -28.32
C GLU A 739 36.98 54.01 -29.35
N ARG A 740 38.29 54.33 -29.30
CA ARG A 740 39.33 53.77 -30.17
C ARG A 740 40.62 53.51 -29.39
N TRP A 741 41.50 52.69 -29.95
CA TRP A 741 42.81 52.37 -29.38
C TRP A 741 43.91 53.15 -30.09
N VAL A 742 44.71 53.89 -29.32
CA VAL A 742 45.94 54.54 -29.76
C VAL A 742 47.13 53.90 -29.07
N LYS A 743 48.32 53.92 -29.68
CA LYS A 743 49.54 53.46 -29.02
C LYS A 743 49.84 54.42 -27.86
N ARG A 744 50.23 53.88 -26.69
CA ARG A 744 50.58 54.72 -25.53
C ARG A 744 51.81 55.59 -25.79
N ALA A 745 52.63 55.28 -26.80
CA ALA A 745 53.78 56.08 -27.20
C ALA A 745 53.41 57.32 -28.05
N ASP A 746 52.25 57.33 -28.71
CA ASP A 746 51.84 58.39 -29.67
C ASP A 746 51.13 59.56 -28.96
N VAL A 747 50.95 59.44 -27.64
CA VAL A 747 50.24 60.39 -26.78
C VAL A 747 51.04 60.63 -25.51
N ASP A 748 50.89 61.78 -24.85
CA ASP A 748 51.37 61.95 -23.49
C ASP A 748 50.37 62.67 -22.59
N TYR A 749 50.61 62.61 -21.28
CA TYR A 749 49.73 63.14 -20.24
C TYR A 749 49.75 64.69 -20.19
N GLU A 750 48.60 65.30 -19.89
CA GLU A 750 48.44 66.75 -19.65
C GLU A 750 48.36 67.10 -18.14
#